data_AF-A0A517WCU8-F1
#
_entry.id   AF-A0A517WCU8-F1
#
_cell.length_a   1.000
_cell.length_b   1.000
_cell.length_c   1.000
_cell.angle_alpha   90.00
_cell.angle_beta   90.00
_cell.angle_gamma   90.00
#
_symmetry.space_group_name_H-M   'P 1'
#
loop_
_entity.id
_entity.type
_entity.pdbx_description
1 polymer ?
#
loop_
_entity_poly.entity_id
_entity_poly.type
_entity_poly.pdbx_seq_one_letter_code
_entity_poly.pdbx_strand_id
1 'polypeptide(L)'
;MKNLMSNLKGMNYKEFAVNHAEKIVLGFVALFVVFAIFTSKWSTEQRTPQELVQKVDTSESMVANSQWPEDKRKEFLKQDDLREKVKKLMIDGVEVSPYAFSAPLDYKIYAKKERAKEVDWLPVEDLVASYGRFIMMTRPVDATTEEGAEGSESGTETEKAKPDEPEYDQFKRRTTTAGMGMEGMGGPGSPTGLTFGAIPGEAEMMAAGPGGYDPGMVAPEMVGGALPEDPAMMGMEGMGGMGMAGPAREGRGLRFVAVRGVFDLATQQDKLERSLGDAYSLQNMQTGKLLEFLDFELERKKAVSGADPWTGPWEKVDIDVAIETLNQSSDFDPEVVNTGITDRVFTMPLPSRIAGFWYKVATHPRVENFTLSQEEIEQELEINRRFLDQYKKTHASERVFKEKQKGFSTLQLDMRGIRSDFMYGSQPEAMDNVFSGMVDDMRQQRPGEAFDEKKFVQKLKANVSAAGRLLLFRYFDFDLTPGATYKYRVRLVVRNPNYQRPIEEVVLPAVAEGETRMTPWSNETAAVTAEEDVHYYLESVRPPRGINGKTANFEVFQWYPKTGTTIHSVLKTAVGEEIGGEQVAELYDVAKEEFDEKATVEFDTQNYLVDAVASPSIRLEDHPDLNLPANTRGNLPIDAEAIIVDNFGNLKTSLPAAASRDYETVKTRFGRERKSLEWVKEATEARETAPTDGMEFGLEGMSADFTGIDPEMMAPAQQGRKSKRKRNPIRVGP
;
A
#
# COMPACT_ATOMS: atom_id res chain seq x y z
N MET A 1 19.36 22.24 -56.74
CA MET A 1 18.63 22.04 -55.47
C MET A 1 18.63 23.23 -54.50
N LYS A 2 19.35 24.35 -54.73
CA LYS A 2 19.28 25.52 -53.84
C LYS A 2 18.09 26.47 -54.08
N ASN A 3 17.55 26.55 -55.31
CA ASN A 3 16.41 27.43 -55.62
C ASN A 3 15.02 26.84 -55.32
N LEU A 4 14.94 25.57 -54.91
CA LEU A 4 13.66 24.92 -54.57
C LEU A 4 13.35 25.03 -53.07
N MET A 5 14.38 25.20 -52.22
CA MET A 5 14.22 25.36 -50.78
C MET A 5 13.88 26.78 -50.33
N SER A 6 14.10 27.82 -51.16
CA SER A 6 13.79 29.21 -50.76
C SER A 6 12.29 29.53 -50.82
N ASN A 7 11.53 28.87 -51.70
CA ASN A 7 10.08 29.11 -51.84
C ASN A 7 9.22 28.29 -50.88
N LEU A 8 9.82 27.40 -50.08
CA LEU A 8 9.12 26.51 -49.15
C LEU A 8 9.06 27.06 -47.71
N LYS A 9 9.69 28.20 -47.42
CA LYS A 9 9.80 28.77 -46.06
C LYS A 9 8.78 29.86 -45.71
N GLY A 10 7.75 30.05 -46.52
CA GLY A 10 6.71 31.05 -46.25
C GLY A 10 5.28 30.64 -46.61
N MET A 11 5.03 29.37 -46.94
CA MET A 11 3.71 28.91 -47.34
C MET A 11 2.90 28.41 -46.15
N ASN A 12 1.70 28.97 -45.97
CA ASN A 12 0.74 28.54 -44.98
C ASN A 12 0.26 27.12 -45.33
N TYR A 13 0.83 26.09 -44.71
CA TYR A 13 0.62 24.68 -45.07
C TYR A 13 -0.85 24.25 -45.05
N LYS A 14 -1.68 24.91 -44.24
CA LYS A 14 -3.14 24.68 -44.21
C LYS A 14 -3.83 25.18 -45.49
N GLU A 15 -3.43 26.33 -46.02
CA GLU A 15 -4.04 26.93 -47.21
C GLU A 15 -3.60 26.22 -48.50
N PHE A 16 -2.36 25.73 -48.53
CA PHE A 16 -1.87 24.86 -49.61
C PHE A 16 -2.53 23.48 -49.61
N ALA A 17 -2.72 22.88 -48.43
CA ALA A 17 -3.44 21.61 -48.31
C ALA A 17 -4.90 21.75 -48.77
N VAL A 18 -5.61 22.80 -48.35
CA VAL A 18 -7.02 23.00 -48.75
C VAL A 18 -7.16 23.24 -50.25
N ASN A 19 -6.29 24.06 -50.86
CA ASN A 19 -6.45 24.40 -52.28
C ASN A 19 -5.89 23.34 -53.25
N HIS A 20 -4.96 22.48 -52.82
CA HIS A 20 -4.23 21.57 -53.72
C HIS A 20 -4.26 20.09 -53.29
N ALA A 21 -4.87 19.71 -52.17
CA ALA A 21 -4.99 18.30 -51.76
C ALA A 21 -5.68 17.43 -52.81
N GLU A 22 -6.73 17.94 -53.46
CA GLU A 22 -7.44 17.20 -54.51
C GLU A 22 -6.52 16.83 -55.67
N LYS A 23 -5.67 17.77 -56.12
CA LYS A 23 -4.72 17.54 -57.22
C LYS A 23 -3.62 16.55 -56.86
N ILE A 24 -3.20 16.55 -55.59
CA ILE A 24 -2.21 15.58 -55.08
C ILE A 24 -2.82 14.18 -55.05
N VAL A 25 -4.06 14.04 -54.55
CA VAL A 25 -4.78 12.75 -54.54
C VAL A 25 -5.00 12.23 -55.95
N LEU A 26 -5.44 13.09 -56.88
CA LEU A 26 -5.65 12.71 -58.28
C LEU A 26 -4.34 12.30 -58.98
N GLY A 27 -3.23 12.97 -58.64
CA GLY A 27 -1.88 12.58 -59.07
C GLY A 27 -1.47 11.19 -58.57
N PHE A 28 -1.74 10.87 -57.30
CA PHE A 28 -1.48 9.53 -56.75
C PHE A 28 -2.33 8.44 -57.41
N VAL A 29 -3.61 8.73 -57.67
CA VAL A 29 -4.50 7.77 -58.35
C VAL A 29 -4.01 7.49 -59.78
N ALA A 30 -3.63 8.52 -60.54
CA ALA A 30 -3.09 8.34 -61.89
C ALA A 30 -1.79 7.52 -61.88
N LEU A 31 -0.91 7.76 -60.91
CA LEU A 31 0.36 7.04 -60.77
C LEU A 31 0.13 5.57 -60.38
N PHE A 32 -0.87 5.30 -59.53
CA PHE A 32 -1.28 3.94 -59.18
C PHE A 32 -1.85 3.16 -60.37
N VAL A 33 -2.64 3.80 -61.23
CA VAL A 33 -3.14 3.18 -62.47
C VAL A 33 -2.00 2.83 -63.42
N VAL A 34 -1.03 3.74 -63.60
CA VAL A 34 0.16 3.46 -64.44
C VAL A 34 0.97 2.31 -63.85
N PHE A 35 1.14 2.26 -62.53
CA PHE A 35 1.82 1.16 -61.83
C PHE A 35 1.10 -0.18 -62.04
N ALA A 36 -0.23 -0.22 -61.93
CA ALA A 36 -1.02 -1.42 -62.16
C ALA A 36 -0.89 -1.92 -63.62
N ILE A 37 -0.87 -1.00 -64.60
CA ILE A 37 -0.67 -1.37 -66.01
C ILE A 37 0.75 -1.93 -66.24
N PHE A 38 1.78 -1.34 -65.63
CA PHE A 38 3.17 -1.77 -65.82
C PHE A 38 3.50 -3.10 -65.13
N THR A 39 2.82 -3.42 -64.02
CA THR A 39 3.05 -4.64 -63.24
C THR A 39 2.19 -5.83 -63.72
N SER A 40 1.14 -5.58 -64.49
CA SER A 40 0.28 -6.62 -65.04
C SER A 40 0.88 -7.23 -66.30
N LYS A 41 1.29 -8.51 -66.24
CA LYS A 41 1.72 -9.27 -67.42
C LYS A 41 0.50 -9.87 -68.12
N TRP A 42 0.05 -9.22 -69.18
CA TRP A 42 -1.02 -9.74 -70.04
C TRP A 42 -0.40 -10.67 -71.09
N SER A 43 -0.57 -11.99 -70.93
CA SER A 43 -0.28 -12.96 -72.00
C SER A 43 -1.58 -13.43 -72.64
N THR A 44 -1.72 -13.24 -73.94
CA THR A 44 -2.77 -13.88 -74.73
C THR A 44 -2.48 -15.37 -74.86
N GLU A 45 -3.44 -16.23 -74.51
CA GLU A 45 -3.36 -17.69 -74.70
C GLU A 45 -3.03 -17.98 -76.17
N GLN A 46 -1.83 -18.50 -76.45
CA GLN A 46 -1.33 -18.73 -77.82
C GLN A 46 -1.82 -20.04 -78.45
N ARG A 47 -2.62 -20.83 -77.72
CA ARG A 47 -3.10 -22.12 -78.20
C ARG A 47 -4.14 -21.93 -79.28
N THR A 48 -4.02 -22.69 -80.36
CA THR A 48 -5.01 -22.65 -81.43
C THR A 48 -6.32 -23.32 -80.97
N PRO A 49 -7.49 -22.95 -81.51
CA PRO A 49 -8.76 -23.59 -81.16
C PRO A 49 -8.73 -25.12 -81.31
N GLN A 50 -7.95 -25.63 -82.26
CA GLN A 50 -7.79 -27.06 -82.51
C GLN A 50 -7.02 -27.77 -81.40
N GLU A 51 -6.02 -27.12 -80.78
CA GLU A 51 -5.29 -27.68 -79.63
C GLU A 51 -6.17 -27.73 -78.38
N LEU A 52 -7.08 -26.76 -78.21
CA LEU A 52 -8.05 -26.77 -77.12
C LEU A 52 -9.05 -27.91 -77.28
N VAL A 53 -9.57 -28.12 -78.50
CA VAL A 53 -10.47 -29.24 -78.80
C VAL A 53 -9.77 -30.58 -78.58
N GLN A 54 -8.55 -30.77 -79.08
CA GLN A 54 -7.79 -31.99 -78.83
C GLN A 54 -7.55 -32.24 -77.34
N LYS A 55 -7.32 -31.20 -76.56
CA LYS A 55 -7.14 -31.32 -75.10
C LYS A 55 -8.43 -31.70 -74.40
N VAL A 56 -9.56 -31.20 -74.85
CA VAL A 56 -10.89 -31.59 -74.35
C VAL A 56 -11.15 -33.05 -74.70
N ASP A 57 -10.95 -33.47 -75.96
CA ASP A 57 -11.18 -34.85 -76.39
C ASP A 57 -10.25 -35.86 -75.67
N THR A 58 -8.99 -35.49 -75.45
CA THR A 58 -8.05 -36.30 -74.66
C THR A 58 -8.43 -36.35 -73.18
N SER A 59 -8.98 -35.27 -72.63
CA SER A 59 -9.47 -35.25 -71.25
C SER A 59 -10.76 -36.06 -71.10
N GLU A 60 -11.70 -35.96 -72.04
CA GLU A 60 -12.94 -36.75 -72.06
C GLU A 60 -12.63 -38.25 -72.18
N SER A 61 -11.70 -38.63 -73.07
CA SER A 61 -11.28 -40.03 -73.19
C SER A 61 -10.51 -40.53 -71.96
N MET A 62 -9.74 -39.68 -71.27
CA MET A 62 -9.13 -40.03 -69.98
C MET A 62 -10.17 -40.21 -68.88
N VAL A 63 -11.20 -39.37 -68.81
CA VAL A 63 -12.27 -39.47 -67.81
C VAL A 63 -13.14 -40.69 -68.08
N ALA A 64 -13.55 -40.93 -69.33
CA ALA A 64 -14.38 -42.06 -69.72
C ALA A 64 -13.69 -43.42 -69.45
N ASN A 65 -12.36 -43.47 -69.60
CA ASN A 65 -11.58 -44.67 -69.32
C ASN A 65 -11.03 -44.73 -67.89
N SER A 66 -11.26 -43.70 -67.07
CA SER A 66 -10.83 -43.72 -65.67
C SER A 66 -11.73 -44.65 -64.86
N GLN A 67 -11.16 -45.77 -64.40
CA GLN A 67 -11.80 -46.58 -63.37
C GLN A 67 -11.35 -46.10 -62.00
N TRP A 68 -12.31 -45.95 -61.09
CA TRP A 68 -12.04 -45.44 -59.77
C TRP A 68 -11.19 -46.44 -58.98
N PRO A 69 -10.06 -46.03 -58.38
CA PRO A 69 -9.24 -46.93 -57.58
C PRO A 69 -10.04 -47.50 -56.40
N GLU A 70 -9.98 -48.82 -56.19
CA GLU A 70 -10.83 -49.51 -55.21
C GLU A 70 -10.70 -48.95 -53.78
N ASP A 71 -9.52 -48.44 -53.44
CA ASP A 71 -9.23 -47.86 -52.11
C ASP A 71 -10.00 -46.56 -51.86
N LYS A 72 -10.18 -45.71 -52.89
CA LYS A 72 -10.98 -44.47 -52.80
C LYS A 72 -12.48 -44.75 -52.90
N ARG A 73 -12.86 -45.81 -53.62
CA ARG A 73 -14.26 -46.23 -53.73
C ARG A 73 -14.86 -46.59 -52.36
N LYS A 74 -14.07 -47.18 -51.45
CA LYS A 74 -14.47 -47.50 -50.07
C LYS A 74 -14.60 -46.26 -49.16
N GLU A 75 -13.89 -45.18 -49.46
CA GLU A 75 -13.94 -43.93 -48.69
C GLU A 75 -15.25 -43.15 -48.93
N PHE A 76 -15.73 -43.14 -50.18
CA PHE A 76 -16.94 -42.40 -50.59
C PHE A 76 -18.22 -43.24 -50.63
N LEU A 77 -18.11 -44.57 -50.75
CA LEU A 77 -19.21 -45.51 -50.55
C LEU A 77 -19.05 -46.16 -49.18
N LYS A 78 -19.05 -45.36 -48.11
CA LYS A 78 -19.44 -45.90 -46.80
C LYS A 78 -20.83 -46.50 -46.97
N GLN A 79 -21.01 -47.67 -46.39
CA GLN A 79 -22.12 -48.62 -46.46
C GLN A 79 -23.49 -48.07 -46.01
N ASP A 80 -23.84 -46.83 -46.34
CA ASP A 80 -25.21 -46.37 -46.28
C ASP A 80 -25.86 -46.72 -47.62
N ASP A 81 -26.48 -47.89 -47.67
CA ASP A 81 -27.25 -48.33 -48.82
C ASP A 81 -28.45 -47.37 -48.98
N LEU A 82 -28.26 -46.33 -49.79
CA LEU A 82 -29.25 -45.29 -50.04
C LEU A 82 -30.57 -45.89 -50.50
N ARG A 83 -30.51 -47.06 -51.17
CA ARG A 83 -31.68 -47.85 -51.55
C ARG A 83 -32.41 -48.44 -50.35
N GLU A 84 -31.72 -48.93 -49.32
CA GLU A 84 -32.38 -49.39 -48.10
C GLU A 84 -33.00 -48.22 -47.32
N LYS A 85 -32.31 -47.08 -47.22
CA LYS A 85 -32.88 -45.87 -46.60
C LYS A 85 -34.12 -45.37 -47.32
N VAL A 86 -34.11 -45.35 -48.66
CA VAL A 86 -35.29 -44.98 -49.48
C VAL A 86 -36.41 -46.01 -49.33
N LYS A 87 -36.08 -47.31 -49.30
CA LYS A 87 -37.07 -48.38 -49.12
C LYS A 87 -37.71 -48.31 -47.72
N LYS A 88 -36.92 -47.99 -46.70
CA LYS A 88 -37.39 -47.78 -45.31
C LYS A 88 -38.28 -46.54 -45.20
N LEU A 89 -37.90 -45.42 -45.82
CA LEU A 89 -38.74 -44.20 -45.90
C LEU A 89 -40.06 -44.41 -46.65
N MET A 90 -40.08 -45.27 -47.68
CA MET A 90 -41.30 -45.62 -48.42
C MET A 90 -42.23 -46.55 -47.63
N ILE A 91 -41.70 -47.43 -46.77
CA ILE A 91 -42.48 -48.42 -46.00
C ILE A 91 -42.95 -47.82 -44.67
N ASP A 92 -42.07 -47.16 -43.92
CA ASP A 92 -42.35 -46.68 -42.56
C ASP A 92 -43.00 -45.27 -42.56
N GLY A 93 -43.00 -44.58 -43.71
CA GLY A 93 -43.44 -43.20 -43.82
C GLY A 93 -42.43 -42.21 -43.23
N VAL A 94 -42.58 -40.92 -43.56
CA VAL A 94 -41.74 -39.87 -42.96
C VAL A 94 -42.23 -39.64 -41.54
N GLU A 95 -41.36 -39.87 -40.55
CA GLU A 95 -41.64 -39.49 -39.16
C GLU A 95 -41.87 -37.98 -39.13
N VAL A 96 -43.12 -37.57 -38.92
CA VAL A 96 -43.54 -36.15 -38.90
C VAL A 96 -43.25 -35.49 -37.56
N SER A 97 -42.85 -36.25 -36.54
CA SER A 97 -42.50 -35.76 -35.20
C SER A 97 -41.45 -34.62 -35.19
N PRO A 98 -40.35 -34.69 -35.97
CA PRO A 98 -39.37 -33.60 -36.09
C PRO A 98 -39.90 -32.36 -36.82
N TYR A 99 -41.01 -32.51 -37.56
CA TYR A 99 -41.66 -31.44 -38.33
C TYR A 99 -42.95 -30.94 -37.66
N ALA A 100 -43.33 -31.53 -36.53
CA ALA A 100 -44.45 -31.10 -35.71
C ALA A 100 -44.02 -29.90 -34.85
N PHE A 101 -44.10 -28.70 -35.41
CA PHE A 101 -43.87 -27.48 -34.65
C PHE A 101 -45.09 -27.18 -33.78
N SER A 102 -45.05 -27.54 -32.49
CA SER A 102 -45.98 -26.99 -31.51
C SER A 102 -45.46 -25.63 -31.05
N ALA A 103 -45.87 -24.55 -31.70
CA ALA A 103 -45.72 -23.21 -31.13
C ALA A 103 -46.90 -22.97 -30.17
N PRO A 104 -46.68 -22.52 -28.93
CA PRO A 104 -47.77 -22.03 -28.11
C PRO A 104 -48.48 -20.88 -28.84
N LEU A 105 -49.81 -20.94 -28.91
CA LEU A 105 -50.65 -19.91 -29.55
C LEU A 105 -50.49 -18.51 -28.92
N ASP A 106 -49.95 -18.45 -27.70
CA ASP A 106 -49.60 -17.24 -26.98
C ASP A 106 -48.09 -17.21 -26.72
N TYR A 107 -47.36 -16.50 -27.58
CA TYR A 107 -46.01 -16.04 -27.26
C TYR A 107 -46.15 -14.65 -26.63
N LYS A 108 -45.65 -14.48 -25.41
CA LYS A 108 -45.68 -13.18 -24.74
C LYS A 108 -44.87 -12.18 -25.57
N ILE A 109 -45.56 -11.28 -26.28
CA ILE A 109 -44.95 -10.24 -27.15
C ILE A 109 -44.02 -9.32 -26.34
N TYR A 110 -44.27 -9.20 -25.04
CA TYR A 110 -43.42 -8.51 -24.09
C TYR A 110 -42.86 -9.51 -23.09
N ALA A 111 -41.53 -9.55 -22.93
CA ALA A 111 -40.91 -10.19 -21.79
C ALA A 111 -41.54 -9.60 -20.52
N LYS A 112 -42.06 -10.45 -19.63
CA LYS A 112 -42.62 -9.99 -18.37
C LYS A 112 -41.46 -9.37 -17.59
N LYS A 113 -41.48 -8.04 -17.40
CA LYS A 113 -40.44 -7.34 -16.65
C LYS A 113 -40.19 -8.06 -15.33
N GLU A 114 -38.97 -8.55 -15.13
CA GLU A 114 -38.61 -9.15 -13.86
C GLU A 114 -38.57 -8.07 -12.80
N ARG A 115 -39.41 -8.21 -11.78
CA ARG A 115 -39.46 -7.30 -10.64
C ARG A 115 -38.24 -7.51 -9.74
N ALA A 116 -37.71 -6.42 -9.21
CA ALA A 116 -36.59 -6.44 -8.29
C ALA A 116 -36.94 -7.17 -6.99
N LYS A 117 -36.01 -8.00 -6.52
CA LYS A 117 -36.10 -8.82 -5.31
C LYS A 117 -35.10 -8.32 -4.27
N GLU A 118 -35.24 -8.82 -3.04
CA GLU A 118 -34.23 -8.61 -2.01
C GLU A 118 -32.91 -9.26 -2.46
N VAL A 119 -31.81 -8.52 -2.31
CA VAL A 119 -30.47 -8.98 -2.68
C VAL A 119 -29.97 -9.95 -1.62
N ASP A 120 -29.37 -11.06 -2.04
CA ASP A 120 -28.65 -11.94 -1.15
C ASP A 120 -27.25 -11.36 -0.87
N TRP A 121 -27.06 -10.83 0.34
CA TRP A 121 -25.85 -10.13 0.76
C TRP A 121 -24.79 -11.12 1.28
N LEU A 122 -23.58 -11.03 0.76
CA LEU A 122 -22.44 -11.84 1.19
C LEU A 122 -21.83 -11.31 2.50
N PRO A 123 -21.37 -12.19 3.41
CA PRO A 123 -20.54 -11.77 4.53
C PRO A 123 -19.11 -11.44 4.08
N VAL A 124 -18.34 -10.80 4.94
CA VAL A 124 -16.88 -10.77 4.81
C VAL A 124 -16.35 -12.17 5.12
N GLU A 125 -15.50 -12.68 4.24
CA GLU A 125 -14.92 -14.02 4.32
C GLU A 125 -13.50 -13.98 4.89
N ASP A 126 -13.07 -15.12 5.46
CA ASP A 126 -11.72 -15.38 5.95
C ASP A 126 -11.20 -14.29 6.90
N LEU A 127 -12.00 -13.94 7.91
CA LEU A 127 -11.55 -12.96 8.89
C LEU A 127 -10.36 -13.49 9.71
N VAL A 128 -9.25 -12.77 9.69
CA VAL A 128 -8.00 -13.07 10.41
C VAL A 128 -7.65 -11.89 11.32
N ALA A 129 -7.24 -12.18 12.55
CA ALA A 129 -6.71 -11.20 13.49
C ALA A 129 -5.26 -11.53 13.87
N SER A 130 -4.39 -10.53 13.88
CA SER A 130 -2.99 -10.68 14.32
C SER A 130 -2.55 -9.50 15.18
N TYR A 131 -1.85 -9.79 16.27
CA TYR A 131 -1.26 -8.76 17.13
C TYR A 131 0.03 -8.19 16.53
N GLY A 132 0.28 -6.91 16.78
CA GLY A 132 1.55 -6.26 16.48
C GLY A 132 1.78 -5.00 17.30
N ARG A 133 3.01 -4.50 17.23
CA ARG A 133 3.43 -3.19 17.75
C ARG A 133 4.12 -2.42 16.63
N PHE A 134 4.04 -1.09 16.65
CA PHE A 134 4.76 -0.23 15.73
C PHE A 134 5.05 1.12 16.35
N ILE A 135 5.98 1.86 15.75
CA ILE A 135 6.31 3.23 16.13
C ILE A 135 5.65 4.16 15.10
N MET A 136 4.61 4.87 15.54
CA MET A 136 3.90 5.85 14.72
C MET A 136 4.66 7.16 14.72
N MET A 137 4.81 7.78 13.56
CA MET A 137 5.25 9.16 13.45
C MET A 137 4.11 10.09 13.83
N THR A 138 4.33 10.97 14.81
CA THR A 138 3.31 11.90 15.31
C THR A 138 3.51 13.29 14.72
N ARG A 139 2.44 14.07 14.62
CA ARG A 139 2.55 15.50 14.33
C ARG A 139 3.20 16.20 15.53
N PRO A 140 4.24 17.03 15.34
CA PRO A 140 4.75 17.85 16.42
C PRO A 140 3.65 18.79 16.91
N VAL A 141 3.50 18.89 18.24
CA VAL A 141 2.39 19.61 18.89
C VAL A 141 2.41 21.12 18.58
N ASP A 142 3.57 21.68 18.21
CA ASP A 142 3.76 23.12 17.98
C ASP A 142 3.69 23.56 16.50
N ALA A 143 3.47 22.65 15.54
CA ALA A 143 3.37 23.00 14.12
C ALA A 143 1.95 23.47 13.72
N THR A 144 1.36 24.40 14.47
CA THR A 144 0.34 25.28 13.92
C THR A 144 1.02 26.47 13.25
N THR A 145 1.08 26.43 11.92
CA THR A 145 1.50 27.53 11.03
C THR A 145 2.98 27.90 11.12
N GLU A 146 3.78 27.37 10.20
CA GLU A 146 4.86 28.13 9.57
C GLU A 146 5.20 27.48 8.22
N GLU A 147 4.85 28.18 7.14
CA GLU A 147 5.16 27.84 5.77
C GLU A 147 6.63 28.14 5.45
N GLY A 148 7.25 27.22 4.70
CA GLY A 148 8.34 27.55 3.78
C GLY A 148 9.74 27.59 4.37
N ALA A 149 10.52 26.52 4.15
CA ALA A 149 11.97 26.62 4.11
C ALA A 149 12.51 25.73 2.98
N GLU A 150 12.97 26.39 1.90
CA GLU A 150 13.72 25.78 0.79
C GLU A 150 15.11 25.34 1.28
N GLY A 151 15.57 24.18 0.83
CA GLY A 151 16.92 23.69 1.09
C GLY A 151 17.40 22.71 0.02
N SER A 152 18.42 23.13 -0.72
CA SER A 152 19.11 22.38 -1.78
C SER A 152 19.83 21.13 -1.28
N GLU A 153 19.98 20.10 -2.13
CA GLU A 153 21.31 19.59 -2.52
C GLU A 153 21.28 18.54 -3.65
N SER A 154 22.40 18.48 -4.38
CA SER A 154 22.71 17.47 -5.40
C SER A 154 23.37 16.24 -4.79
N GLY A 155 22.96 15.03 -5.19
CA GLY A 155 23.66 13.78 -4.86
C GLY A 155 23.36 12.65 -5.85
N THR A 156 24.41 12.05 -6.39
CA THR A 156 24.43 11.06 -7.49
C THR A 156 23.83 9.70 -7.11
N GLU A 157 22.95 9.17 -7.96
CA GLU A 157 22.32 7.85 -7.82
C GLU A 157 23.30 6.69 -8.05
N THR A 158 23.16 5.63 -7.26
CA THR A 158 23.68 4.29 -7.60
C THR A 158 22.51 3.31 -7.63
N GLU A 159 22.37 2.59 -8.75
CA GLU A 159 21.37 1.53 -8.96
C GLU A 159 21.39 0.47 -7.86
N LYS A 160 20.21 0.06 -7.37
CA LYS A 160 20.03 -1.14 -6.54
C LYS A 160 19.15 -2.17 -7.24
N ALA A 161 19.61 -3.42 -7.18
CA ALA A 161 18.91 -4.60 -7.66
C ALA A 161 17.71 -4.96 -6.77
N LYS A 162 16.73 -5.68 -7.36
CA LYS A 162 15.51 -6.18 -6.71
C LYS A 162 15.81 -6.99 -5.44
N PRO A 163 15.10 -6.76 -4.32
CA PRO A 163 15.23 -7.61 -3.13
C PRO A 163 14.33 -8.85 -3.22
N ASP A 164 14.86 -10.00 -2.79
CA ASP A 164 14.07 -11.16 -2.35
C ASP A 164 13.15 -10.74 -1.18
N GLU A 165 11.98 -11.39 -1.06
CA GLU A 165 10.96 -11.08 -0.03
C GLU A 165 11.58 -10.98 1.38
N PRO A 166 11.61 -9.78 2.00
CA PRO A 166 12.15 -9.65 3.34
C PRO A 166 11.16 -10.20 4.37
N GLU A 167 11.68 -10.94 5.35
CA GLU A 167 10.99 -11.24 6.60
C GLU A 167 10.47 -9.93 7.22
N TYR A 168 9.24 -9.93 7.74
CA TYR A 168 8.64 -8.74 8.35
C TYR A 168 9.45 -8.33 9.58
N ASP A 169 10.04 -7.15 9.53
CA ASP A 169 10.78 -6.54 10.63
C ASP A 169 10.18 -5.17 10.94
N GLN A 170 9.67 -5.03 12.18
CA GLN A 170 9.00 -3.83 12.67
C GLN A 170 9.95 -2.66 12.96
N PHE A 171 11.27 -2.89 13.02
CA PHE A 171 12.28 -1.87 13.33
C PHE A 171 13.28 -1.64 12.20
N LYS A 172 13.09 -2.28 11.05
CA LYS A 172 13.95 -2.09 9.88
C LYS A 172 14.02 -0.62 9.49
N ARG A 173 15.24 -0.08 9.38
CA ARG A 173 15.48 1.30 8.94
C ARG A 173 14.82 1.55 7.59
N ARG A 174 14.02 2.62 7.50
CA ARG A 174 13.52 3.13 6.22
C ARG A 174 14.65 3.97 5.61
N THR A 175 15.14 3.61 4.42
CA THR A 175 15.97 4.54 3.65
C THR A 175 15.09 5.71 3.26
N THR A 176 15.49 6.91 3.63
CA THR A 176 14.77 8.19 3.44
C THR A 176 14.42 8.52 1.98
N THR A 177 14.79 7.67 1.02
CA THR A 177 14.40 7.76 -0.39
C THR A 177 12.90 7.53 -0.62
N ALA A 178 12.21 6.73 0.22
CA ALA A 178 10.78 6.44 0.04
C ALA A 178 9.83 7.57 0.52
N GLY A 179 10.37 8.69 0.99
CA GLY A 179 9.62 9.90 1.38
C GLY A 179 10.08 11.17 0.66
N MET A 180 11.03 11.06 -0.28
CA MET A 180 11.45 12.14 -1.16
C MET A 180 11.17 11.74 -2.61
N GLY A 181 9.90 11.81 -2.98
CA GLY A 181 9.52 11.76 -4.39
C GLY A 181 9.82 13.11 -5.05
N MET A 182 10.78 13.12 -5.97
CA MET A 182 10.85 14.06 -7.11
C MET A 182 10.62 15.55 -6.77
N GLU A 183 11.57 16.21 -6.12
CA GLU A 183 11.72 17.67 -6.27
C GLU A 183 12.51 17.95 -7.55
N GLY A 184 11.79 17.92 -8.66
CA GLY A 184 12.36 18.06 -9.99
C GLY A 184 11.35 18.44 -11.06
N MET A 185 10.29 19.20 -10.73
CA MET A 185 9.55 20.01 -11.71
C MET A 185 8.58 20.93 -10.95
N GLY A 186 8.71 22.24 -11.17
CA GLY A 186 7.94 23.26 -10.45
C GLY A 186 6.42 23.09 -10.53
N GLY A 187 5.79 23.06 -9.36
CA GLY A 187 4.36 23.13 -9.12
C GLY A 187 4.09 23.09 -7.61
N PRO A 188 3.17 23.92 -7.07
CA PRO A 188 3.01 24.06 -5.62
C PRO A 188 2.35 22.81 -5.02
N GLY A 189 2.93 22.29 -3.93
CA GLY A 189 2.32 21.25 -3.08
C GLY A 189 3.02 19.88 -3.17
N SER A 190 3.77 19.54 -2.13
CA SER A 190 4.26 18.18 -1.87
C SER A 190 3.09 17.27 -1.43
N PRO A 191 2.92 16.05 -1.99
CA PRO A 191 1.97 15.08 -1.48
C PRO A 191 2.64 13.72 -1.22
N THR A 192 3.03 13.46 0.02
CA THR A 192 3.07 12.08 0.54
C THR A 192 1.71 11.80 1.19
N GLY A 193 1.10 10.65 0.84
CA GLY A 193 -0.25 10.28 1.28
C GLY A 193 -1.37 11.13 0.65
N LEU A 194 -2.25 10.53 -0.16
CA LEU A 194 -3.44 11.22 -0.72
C LEU A 194 -4.52 11.42 0.35
N THR A 195 -4.21 12.23 1.35
CA THR A 195 -5.09 12.53 2.49
C THR A 195 -5.27 14.02 2.69
N PHE A 196 -6.31 14.35 3.45
CA PHE A 196 -6.96 15.65 3.51
C PHE A 196 -6.07 16.83 3.99
N GLY A 197 -4.89 16.55 4.57
CA GLY A 197 -4.01 17.56 5.17
C GLY A 197 -3.21 18.43 4.20
N ALA A 198 -3.20 18.12 2.89
CA ALA A 198 -2.43 18.85 1.87
C ALA A 198 -3.32 19.71 0.94
N ILE A 199 -4.45 20.23 1.44
CA ILE A 199 -5.32 21.13 0.68
C ILE A 199 -5.07 22.59 1.11
N PRO A 200 -4.27 23.38 0.37
CA PRO A 200 -4.38 24.83 0.46
C PRO A 200 -5.67 25.25 -0.26
N GLY A 201 -6.59 25.92 0.45
CA GLY A 201 -7.78 26.52 -0.17
C GLY A 201 -9.14 26.31 0.49
N GLU A 202 -9.21 25.95 1.78
CA GLU A 202 -10.52 25.84 2.48
C GLU A 202 -11.26 27.19 2.62
N ALA A 203 -10.58 28.34 2.42
CA ALA A 203 -11.20 29.66 2.52
C ALA A 203 -11.97 30.11 1.27
N GLU A 204 -11.65 29.61 0.06
CA GLU A 204 -12.28 30.11 -1.18
C GLU A 204 -13.52 29.32 -1.62
N MET A 205 -13.68 28.08 -1.16
CA MET A 205 -14.84 27.23 -1.52
C MET A 205 -16.05 27.42 -0.59
N MET A 206 -15.92 28.24 0.46
CA MET A 206 -16.95 28.45 1.48
C MET A 206 -17.68 29.80 1.36
N ALA A 207 -17.25 30.70 0.46
CA ALA A 207 -17.81 32.04 0.33
C ALA A 207 -18.59 32.26 -0.98
N ALA A 208 -19.66 31.50 -1.18
CA ALA A 208 -20.71 31.88 -2.14
C ALA A 208 -22.08 31.66 -1.50
N GLY A 209 -22.48 32.61 -0.65
CA GLY A 209 -23.86 32.73 -0.19
C GLY A 209 -24.77 33.22 -1.33
N PRO A 210 -26.09 32.95 -1.27
CA PRO A 210 -27.00 33.21 -2.37
C PRO A 210 -27.40 34.69 -2.37
N GLY A 211 -26.91 35.45 -3.34
CA GLY A 211 -27.32 36.84 -3.56
C GLY A 211 -26.81 37.31 -4.90
N GLY A 212 -27.72 37.42 -5.87
CA GLY A 212 -27.38 37.61 -7.28
C GLY A 212 -26.75 38.96 -7.62
N TYR A 213 -26.07 38.99 -8.77
CA TYR A 213 -26.06 40.15 -9.67
C TYR A 213 -25.74 39.69 -11.11
N ASP A 214 -26.43 40.35 -12.03
CA ASP A 214 -26.53 40.20 -13.49
C ASP A 214 -25.20 40.51 -14.22
N PRO A 215 -24.93 39.98 -15.43
CA PRO A 215 -23.69 40.18 -16.16
C PRO A 215 -23.78 41.41 -17.09
N GLY A 216 -22.87 42.36 -16.96
CA GLY A 216 -22.74 43.40 -17.99
C GLY A 216 -21.74 44.52 -17.68
N MET A 217 -20.75 44.63 -18.58
CA MET A 217 -20.00 45.85 -18.95
C MET A 217 -19.15 46.52 -17.86
N VAL A 218 -17.84 46.66 -18.06
CA VAL A 218 -17.13 47.87 -18.56
C VAL A 218 -15.62 47.58 -18.50
N ALA A 219 -14.92 47.76 -19.63
CA ALA A 219 -13.56 48.32 -19.67
C ALA A 219 -13.67 49.65 -20.45
N PRO A 220 -12.69 50.57 -20.48
CA PRO A 220 -11.34 50.60 -19.87
C PRO A 220 -10.99 51.96 -19.18
N GLU A 221 -9.83 52.09 -18.53
CA GLU A 221 -8.84 53.17 -18.76
C GLU A 221 -7.70 53.25 -17.71
N MET A 222 -6.56 53.74 -18.21
CA MET A 222 -5.26 53.99 -17.56
C MET A 222 -5.27 55.14 -16.53
N VAL A 223 -4.32 55.12 -15.58
CA VAL A 223 -3.48 56.20 -14.99
C VAL A 223 -2.86 55.56 -13.72
N GLY A 224 -1.56 55.39 -13.49
CA GLY A 224 -0.43 56.32 -13.60
C GLY A 224 -0.11 56.91 -12.21
N GLY A 225 0.94 56.43 -11.50
CA GLY A 225 1.44 57.15 -10.32
C GLY A 225 2.26 56.38 -9.28
N ALA A 226 3.59 56.56 -9.38
CA ALA A 226 4.53 56.81 -8.28
C ALA A 226 4.86 55.71 -7.25
N LEU A 227 6.06 55.15 -7.41
CA LEU A 227 6.98 54.74 -6.33
C LEU A 227 7.36 55.94 -5.44
N PRO A 228 7.60 55.70 -4.15
CA PRO A 228 8.66 56.38 -3.41
C PRO A 228 9.73 55.38 -2.96
N GLU A 229 10.99 55.72 -3.24
CA GLU A 229 12.19 55.04 -2.75
C GLU A 229 12.56 55.50 -1.33
N ASP A 230 13.06 54.53 -0.56
CA ASP A 230 14.02 54.59 0.57
C ASP A 230 13.59 55.11 1.95
N PRO A 231 14.31 54.83 3.08
CA PRO A 231 15.47 53.94 3.29
C PRO A 231 15.46 53.16 4.63
N ALA A 232 15.67 51.84 4.66
CA ALA A 232 15.96 51.11 5.91
C ALA A 232 16.64 49.74 5.68
N MET A 233 17.83 49.75 5.07
CA MET A 233 18.72 48.58 5.03
C MET A 233 19.95 48.88 5.89
N MET A 234 19.80 48.73 7.21
CA MET A 234 20.91 48.59 8.16
C MET A 234 20.38 47.98 9.46
N GLY A 235 20.87 46.78 9.80
CA GLY A 235 20.72 46.21 11.14
C GLY A 235 20.11 44.82 11.20
N MET A 236 20.80 43.81 10.66
CA MET A 236 20.74 42.44 11.20
C MET A 236 22.08 41.74 10.92
N GLU A 237 23.15 42.29 11.50
CA GLU A 237 24.33 41.51 11.89
C GLU A 237 24.02 40.89 13.25
N GLY A 238 23.94 39.56 13.33
CA GLY A 238 23.81 38.85 14.61
C GLY A 238 22.72 37.79 14.68
N MET A 239 22.67 36.86 13.72
CA MET A 239 22.08 35.53 13.92
C MET A 239 23.04 34.51 13.28
N GLY A 240 24.10 34.21 14.02
CA GLY A 240 25.03 33.15 13.67
C GLY A 240 24.39 31.78 13.92
N GLY A 241 24.57 30.89 12.96
CA GLY A 241 24.71 29.45 13.20
C GLY A 241 23.55 28.74 13.88
N MET A 242 22.37 28.73 13.28
CA MET A 242 21.47 27.60 13.46
C MET A 242 21.88 26.53 12.44
N GLY A 243 22.65 25.54 12.91
CA GLY A 243 22.83 24.30 12.17
C GLY A 243 21.45 23.73 11.86
N MET A 244 21.17 23.52 10.58
CA MET A 244 19.91 22.96 10.09
C MET A 244 19.80 21.50 10.57
N ALA A 245 19.34 21.30 11.80
CA ALA A 245 18.73 20.06 12.20
C ALA A 245 17.43 19.94 11.42
N GLY A 246 17.27 18.85 10.65
CA GLY A 246 15.99 18.56 9.99
C GLY A 246 14.84 18.57 11.02
N PRO A 247 13.57 18.71 10.56
CA PRO A 247 12.44 18.83 11.45
C PRO A 247 12.43 17.70 12.48
N ALA A 248 12.30 18.07 13.77
CA ALA A 248 12.30 17.11 14.86
C ALA A 248 11.18 16.09 14.64
N ARG A 249 11.55 14.84 14.39
CA ARG A 249 10.59 13.75 14.24
C ARG A 249 10.20 13.26 15.62
N GLU A 250 8.92 13.36 15.95
CA GLU A 250 8.36 12.74 17.14
C GLU A 250 7.71 11.41 16.79
N GLY A 251 7.83 10.47 17.72
CA GLY A 251 7.29 9.14 17.56
C GLY A 251 6.76 8.60 18.86
N ARG A 252 5.77 7.70 18.76
CA ARG A 252 5.30 6.92 19.91
C ARG A 252 5.01 5.49 19.51
N GLY A 253 5.18 4.58 20.44
CA GLY A 253 4.77 3.19 20.31
C GLY A 253 3.26 3.03 20.40
N LEU A 254 2.69 2.20 19.53
CA LEU A 254 1.31 1.76 19.60
C LEU A 254 1.21 0.24 19.48
N ARG A 255 0.25 -0.32 20.20
CA ARG A 255 -0.18 -1.73 20.11
C ARG A 255 -1.39 -1.79 19.21
N PHE A 256 -1.50 -2.85 18.42
CA PHE A 256 -2.69 -3.04 17.61
C PHE A 256 -2.99 -4.51 17.37
N VAL A 257 -4.25 -4.77 17.04
CA VAL A 257 -4.69 -6.01 16.41
C VAL A 257 -5.17 -5.67 15.01
N ALA A 258 -4.50 -6.22 14.00
CA ALA A 258 -4.89 -6.10 12.60
C ALA A 258 -5.98 -7.12 12.28
N VAL A 259 -7.23 -6.65 12.15
CA VAL A 259 -8.38 -7.42 11.70
C VAL A 259 -8.53 -7.25 10.20
N ARG A 260 -8.41 -8.35 9.47
CA ARG A 260 -8.36 -8.35 8.00
C ARG A 260 -9.26 -9.44 7.45
N GLY A 261 -9.97 -9.14 6.38
CA GLY A 261 -10.85 -10.10 5.71
C GLY A 261 -11.06 -9.71 4.26
N VAL A 262 -11.81 -10.52 3.53
CA VAL A 262 -12.04 -10.31 2.10
C VAL A 262 -13.52 -10.34 1.77
N PHE A 263 -13.98 -9.36 1.01
CA PHE A 263 -15.33 -9.30 0.50
C PHE A 263 -15.34 -9.62 -1.01
N ASP A 264 -16.11 -10.62 -1.42
CA ASP A 264 -16.22 -11.01 -2.83
C ASP A 264 -17.17 -10.06 -3.60
N LEU A 265 -16.59 -9.00 -4.13
CA LEU A 265 -17.30 -7.98 -4.90
C LEU A 265 -17.88 -8.56 -6.20
N ALA A 266 -17.14 -9.43 -6.89
CA ALA A 266 -17.59 -9.99 -8.16
C ALA A 266 -18.85 -10.84 -7.98
N THR A 267 -18.85 -11.75 -7.01
CA THR A 267 -20.03 -12.57 -6.71
C THR A 267 -21.17 -11.71 -6.15
N GLN A 268 -20.87 -10.67 -5.36
CA GLN A 268 -21.91 -9.76 -4.89
C GLN A 268 -22.56 -8.98 -6.05
N GLN A 269 -21.77 -8.52 -7.01
CA GLN A 269 -22.27 -7.85 -8.21
C GLN A 269 -23.16 -8.79 -9.01
N ASP A 270 -22.72 -10.01 -9.31
CA ASP A 270 -23.53 -11.03 -10.00
C ASP A 270 -24.89 -11.27 -9.30
N LYS A 271 -24.89 -11.38 -7.96
CA LYS A 271 -26.13 -11.53 -7.18
C LYS A 271 -27.02 -10.30 -7.24
N LEU A 272 -26.42 -9.12 -7.26
CA LEU A 272 -27.12 -7.85 -7.35
C LEU A 272 -27.75 -7.67 -8.75
N GLU A 273 -27.04 -8.01 -9.82
CA GLU A 273 -27.57 -8.02 -11.19
C GLU A 273 -28.78 -8.95 -11.31
N ARG A 274 -28.65 -10.20 -10.82
CA ARG A 274 -29.73 -11.20 -10.87
C ARG A 274 -30.95 -10.83 -10.02
N SER A 275 -30.76 -10.09 -8.92
CA SER A 275 -31.86 -9.70 -8.04
C SER A 275 -32.58 -8.44 -8.51
N LEU A 276 -31.90 -7.55 -9.24
CA LEU A 276 -32.50 -6.36 -9.82
C LEU A 276 -33.23 -6.62 -11.16
N GLY A 277 -32.92 -7.72 -11.85
CA GLY A 277 -33.65 -8.15 -13.06
C GLY A 277 -33.64 -7.09 -14.16
N ASP A 278 -34.80 -6.82 -14.79
CA ASP A 278 -34.94 -5.79 -15.84
C ASP A 278 -34.91 -4.35 -15.29
N ALA A 279 -34.94 -4.19 -13.97
CA ALA A 279 -34.76 -2.91 -13.30
C ALA A 279 -33.26 -2.54 -13.16
N TYR A 280 -32.38 -3.40 -13.65
CA TYR A 280 -30.97 -3.15 -13.93
C TYR A 280 -30.86 -2.32 -15.23
N SER A 281 -30.90 -1.00 -15.10
CA SER A 281 -30.73 -0.08 -16.24
C SER A 281 -29.33 -0.20 -16.86
N LEU A 282 -29.24 -0.12 -18.19
CA LEU A 282 -27.98 0.05 -18.95
C LEU A 282 -27.12 1.20 -18.42
N GLN A 283 -27.72 2.23 -17.82
CA GLN A 283 -27.03 3.36 -17.20
C GLN A 283 -26.30 2.96 -15.90
N ASN A 284 -26.83 1.96 -15.17
CA ASN A 284 -26.20 1.41 -13.98
C ASN A 284 -25.05 0.45 -14.34
N MET A 285 -25.17 -0.24 -15.48
CA MET A 285 -24.10 -1.04 -16.10
C MET A 285 -22.91 -0.17 -16.54
N GLN A 286 -23.17 1.07 -16.98
CA GLN A 286 -22.14 2.04 -17.36
C GLN A 286 -21.49 2.75 -16.17
N THR A 287 -22.13 2.86 -15.02
CA THR A 287 -21.57 3.59 -13.87
C THR A 287 -20.94 2.70 -12.81
N GLY A 288 -21.21 1.39 -12.79
CA GLY A 288 -20.64 0.47 -11.78
C GLY A 288 -20.98 0.80 -10.32
N LYS A 289 -21.90 1.77 -10.10
CA LYS A 289 -22.21 2.40 -8.80
C LYS A 289 -23.34 1.71 -8.02
N LEU A 290 -23.75 0.51 -8.40
CA LEU A 290 -24.90 -0.15 -7.77
C LEU A 290 -24.65 -0.58 -6.33
N LEU A 291 -23.40 -0.91 -6.00
CA LEU A 291 -23.00 -1.26 -4.64
C LEU A 291 -22.28 -0.08 -4.01
N GLU A 292 -22.96 0.58 -3.07
CA GLU A 292 -22.36 1.64 -2.26
C GLU A 292 -22.29 1.18 -0.81
N PHE A 293 -21.07 1.07 -0.30
CA PHE A 293 -20.83 0.86 1.12
C PHE A 293 -21.01 2.19 1.84
N LEU A 294 -21.70 2.15 2.97
CA LEU A 294 -22.02 3.32 3.79
C LEU A 294 -21.26 3.29 5.11
N ASP A 295 -21.14 2.12 5.72
CA ASP A 295 -20.50 1.95 7.03
C ASP A 295 -20.08 0.48 7.23
N PHE A 296 -19.46 0.18 8.37
CA PHE A 296 -19.25 -1.19 8.83
C PHE A 296 -19.49 -1.29 10.33
N GLU A 297 -19.80 -2.49 10.82
CA GLU A 297 -19.86 -2.77 12.25
C GLU A 297 -18.84 -3.85 12.59
N LEU A 298 -17.91 -3.51 13.47
CA LEU A 298 -16.93 -4.43 14.04
C LEU A 298 -17.28 -4.68 15.50
N GLU A 299 -17.36 -5.95 15.87
CA GLU A 299 -17.54 -6.36 17.26
C GLU A 299 -16.38 -7.24 17.70
N ARG A 300 -15.99 -7.06 18.96
CA ARG A 300 -14.99 -7.90 19.63
C ARG A 300 -15.57 -8.56 20.85
N LYS A 301 -14.96 -9.66 21.24
CA LYS A 301 -15.29 -10.40 22.45
C LYS A 301 -14.01 -10.70 23.21
N LYS A 302 -13.96 -10.29 24.47
CA LYS A 302 -12.82 -10.51 25.37
C LYS A 302 -12.97 -11.85 26.09
N ALA A 303 -11.89 -12.62 26.15
CA ALA A 303 -11.86 -13.87 26.89
C ALA A 303 -12.00 -13.62 28.39
N VAL A 304 -12.86 -14.39 29.06
CA VAL A 304 -13.11 -14.32 30.50
C VAL A 304 -12.58 -15.59 31.17
N SER A 305 -12.13 -15.51 32.42
CA SER A 305 -11.72 -16.69 33.19
C SER A 305 -12.90 -17.65 33.41
N GLY A 306 -12.73 -18.92 33.03
CA GLY A 306 -13.77 -19.94 33.19
C GLY A 306 -13.53 -21.18 32.33
N ALA A 307 -14.44 -22.15 32.41
CA ALA A 307 -14.38 -23.37 31.59
C ALA A 307 -14.61 -23.09 30.09
N ASP A 308 -15.43 -22.08 29.78
CA ASP A 308 -15.57 -21.51 28.44
C ASP A 308 -15.15 -20.02 28.48
N PRO A 309 -13.96 -19.69 27.91
CA PRO A 309 -13.47 -18.32 27.87
C PRO A 309 -14.35 -17.36 27.07
N TRP A 310 -15.24 -17.87 26.20
CA TRP A 310 -16.04 -17.09 25.28
C TRP A 310 -17.50 -17.01 25.73
N THR A 311 -17.77 -16.84 27.02
CA THR A 311 -19.13 -16.67 27.55
C THR A 311 -19.59 -15.20 27.59
N GLY A 312 -18.66 -14.24 27.50
CA GLY A 312 -18.98 -12.80 27.51
C GLY A 312 -19.84 -12.32 26.31
N PRO A 313 -20.43 -11.11 26.38
CA PRO A 313 -21.14 -10.53 25.25
C PRO A 313 -20.18 -10.10 24.13
N TRP A 314 -20.74 -9.89 22.94
CA TRP A 314 -20.04 -9.16 21.88
C TRP A 314 -20.19 -7.65 22.15
N GLU A 315 -19.08 -6.94 22.08
CA GLU A 315 -18.99 -5.50 22.31
C GLU A 315 -18.59 -4.81 21.02
N LYS A 316 -19.23 -3.68 20.70
CA LYS A 316 -18.85 -2.88 19.53
C LYS A 316 -17.47 -2.27 19.75
N VAL A 317 -16.61 -2.40 18.75
CA VAL A 317 -15.31 -1.74 18.75
C VAL A 317 -15.51 -0.26 18.45
N ASP A 318 -14.87 0.59 19.23
CA ASP A 318 -14.95 2.04 19.05
C ASP A 318 -14.04 2.48 17.89
N ILE A 319 -14.65 2.95 16.81
CA ILE A 319 -13.94 3.47 15.64
C ILE A 319 -13.32 4.84 15.92
N ASP A 320 -13.85 5.60 16.86
CA ASP A 320 -13.38 6.96 17.14
C ASP A 320 -11.96 6.94 17.70
N VAL A 321 -11.60 5.91 18.49
CA VAL A 321 -10.21 5.69 18.94
C VAL A 321 -9.26 5.48 17.77
N ALA A 322 -9.70 4.73 16.75
CA ALA A 322 -8.92 4.51 15.54
C ALA A 322 -8.76 5.80 14.73
N ILE A 323 -9.84 6.57 14.56
CA ILE A 323 -9.82 7.86 13.87
C ILE A 323 -8.95 8.89 14.59
N GLU A 324 -9.06 8.98 15.92
CA GLU A 324 -8.22 9.87 16.73
C GLU A 324 -6.74 9.52 16.60
N THR A 325 -6.42 8.22 16.65
CA THR A 325 -5.04 7.75 16.45
C THR A 325 -4.51 8.12 15.06
N LEU A 326 -5.33 7.97 14.01
CA LEU A 326 -4.97 8.36 12.65
C LEU A 326 -4.79 9.87 12.51
N ASN A 327 -5.61 10.69 13.18
CA ASN A 327 -5.48 12.14 13.19
C ASN A 327 -4.21 12.63 13.91
N GLN A 328 -3.71 11.86 14.88
CA GLN A 328 -2.45 12.13 15.58
C GLN A 328 -1.22 11.74 14.75
N SER A 329 -1.38 10.91 13.72
CA SER A 329 -0.30 10.53 12.81
C SER A 329 0.14 11.72 11.96
N SER A 330 1.45 11.86 11.71
CA SER A 330 1.99 12.92 10.85
C SER A 330 1.38 12.88 9.46
N ASP A 331 1.38 11.69 8.87
CA ASP A 331 0.95 11.38 7.52
C ASP A 331 0.51 9.91 7.44
N PHE A 332 0.13 9.43 6.25
CA PHE A 332 -0.17 8.03 5.98
C PHE A 332 0.87 7.40 5.06
N ASP A 333 1.27 6.17 5.40
CA ASP A 333 2.10 5.36 4.53
C ASP A 333 1.35 4.99 3.24
N PRO A 334 2.05 4.85 2.11
CA PRO A 334 1.42 4.46 0.86
C PRO A 334 0.83 3.06 0.96
N GLU A 335 -0.25 2.83 0.21
CA GLU A 335 -0.93 1.54 0.20
C GLU A 335 -0.03 0.42 -0.33
N VAL A 336 -0.11 -0.76 0.29
CA VAL A 336 0.72 -1.93 -0.04
C VAL A 336 0.03 -2.89 -1.02
N VAL A 337 -1.21 -2.58 -1.39
CA VAL A 337 -2.04 -3.32 -2.34
C VAL A 337 -2.57 -2.40 -3.43
N ASN A 338 -2.95 -2.98 -4.57
CA ASN A 338 -3.59 -2.22 -5.64
C ASN A 338 -4.87 -1.51 -5.13
N THR A 339 -5.02 -0.23 -5.48
CA THR A 339 -6.16 0.61 -5.13
C THR A 339 -7.51 -0.04 -5.50
N GLY A 340 -7.54 -0.85 -6.56
CA GLY A 340 -8.73 -1.57 -7.02
C GLY A 340 -9.34 -2.53 -5.98
N ILE A 341 -8.58 -2.99 -5.00
CA ILE A 341 -9.06 -3.88 -3.92
C ILE A 341 -9.32 -3.14 -2.60
N THR A 342 -9.16 -1.82 -2.56
CA THR A 342 -9.39 -1.01 -1.36
C THR A 342 -10.75 -0.31 -1.40
N ASP A 343 -11.28 0.03 -0.24
CA ASP A 343 -12.50 0.82 -0.08
C ASP A 343 -12.33 1.85 1.04
N ARG A 344 -12.62 3.12 0.77
CA ARG A 344 -12.46 4.21 1.76
C ARG A 344 -13.30 4.03 3.02
N VAL A 345 -14.39 3.24 2.98
CA VAL A 345 -15.28 3.08 4.14
C VAL A 345 -14.66 2.15 5.17
N PHE A 346 -14.08 1.03 4.75
CA PHE A 346 -13.72 -0.07 5.64
C PHE A 346 -12.29 -0.62 5.43
N THR A 347 -11.51 -0.05 4.51
CA THR A 347 -10.06 -0.27 4.41
C THR A 347 -9.37 0.88 5.14
N MET A 348 -9.03 0.69 6.41
CA MET A 348 -8.36 1.70 7.24
C MET A 348 -7.05 2.17 6.59
N PRO A 349 -6.74 3.49 6.54
CA PRO A 349 -5.50 3.97 5.98
C PRO A 349 -4.33 3.57 6.89
N LEU A 350 -3.11 3.55 6.34
CA LEU A 350 -1.93 3.11 7.07
C LEU A 350 -1.27 4.30 7.79
N PRO A 351 -1.31 4.39 9.13
CA PRO A 351 -0.58 5.45 9.82
C PRO A 351 0.92 5.39 9.50
N SER A 352 1.55 6.56 9.37
CA SER A 352 2.98 6.65 9.04
C SER A 352 3.84 5.99 10.10
N ARG A 353 4.70 5.06 9.69
CA ARG A 353 5.66 4.38 10.55
C ARG A 353 7.02 5.05 10.51
N ILE A 354 7.67 5.22 11.66
CA ILE A 354 9.07 5.65 11.67
C ILE A 354 9.98 4.52 11.17
N ALA A 355 9.70 3.28 11.58
CA ALA A 355 10.48 2.10 11.24
C ALA A 355 9.60 0.92 10.84
N GLY A 356 10.17 0.04 10.03
CA GLY A 356 9.46 -1.09 9.45
C GLY A 356 8.45 -0.70 8.36
N PHE A 357 7.82 -1.71 7.78
CA PHE A 357 6.85 -1.55 6.69
C PHE A 357 5.61 -2.40 6.97
N TRP A 358 4.44 -1.95 6.55
CA TRP A 358 3.17 -2.62 6.88
C TRP A 358 3.01 -4.01 6.24
N TYR A 359 3.41 -4.20 4.97
CA TYR A 359 3.35 -5.43 4.16
C TYR A 359 2.34 -6.49 4.66
N LYS A 360 2.82 -7.64 5.16
CA LYS A 360 2.01 -8.81 5.55
C LYS A 360 1.02 -8.54 6.68
N VAL A 361 1.18 -7.45 7.43
CA VAL A 361 0.29 -7.10 8.55
C VAL A 361 -0.85 -6.19 8.09
N ALA A 362 -0.70 -5.53 6.95
CA ALA A 362 -1.76 -4.75 6.30
C ALA A 362 -2.47 -5.49 5.16
N THR A 363 -1.97 -6.65 4.74
CA THR A 363 -2.53 -7.45 3.63
C THR A 363 -3.19 -8.73 4.12
N HIS A 364 -3.96 -9.40 3.26
CA HIS A 364 -4.59 -10.69 3.57
C HIS A 364 -4.08 -11.79 2.62
N PRO A 365 -3.90 -13.06 3.05
CA PRO A 365 -3.37 -14.13 2.20
C PRO A 365 -4.12 -14.32 0.87
N ARG A 366 -5.46 -14.17 0.87
CA ARG A 366 -6.27 -14.25 -0.37
C ARG A 366 -6.04 -13.13 -1.38
N VAL A 367 -5.40 -12.03 -0.98
CA VAL A 367 -5.09 -10.90 -1.87
C VAL A 367 -3.59 -10.72 -2.08
N GLU A 368 -2.77 -11.73 -1.75
CA GLU A 368 -1.31 -11.67 -1.90
C GLU A 368 -0.87 -11.36 -3.33
N ASN A 369 -1.61 -11.87 -4.33
CA ASN A 369 -1.39 -11.58 -5.76
C ASN A 369 -1.61 -10.11 -6.16
N PHE A 370 -2.23 -9.31 -5.29
CA PHE A 370 -2.47 -7.88 -5.49
C PHE A 370 -1.54 -7.00 -4.64
N THR A 371 -0.58 -7.62 -3.94
CA THR A 371 0.44 -6.87 -3.19
C THR A 371 1.46 -6.27 -4.15
N LEU A 372 1.87 -5.05 -3.84
CA LEU A 372 2.74 -4.25 -4.69
C LEU A 372 4.18 -4.33 -4.17
N SER A 373 5.13 -4.44 -5.10
CA SER A 373 6.54 -4.19 -4.79
C SER A 373 6.81 -2.70 -4.54
N GLN A 374 7.96 -2.33 -3.98
CA GLN A 374 8.29 -0.92 -3.69
C GLN A 374 8.22 -0.03 -4.94
N GLU A 375 8.78 -0.48 -6.07
CA GLU A 375 8.71 0.23 -7.36
C GLU A 375 7.26 0.38 -7.85
N GLU A 376 6.40 -0.62 -7.62
CA GLU A 376 5.00 -0.59 -8.02
C GLU A 376 4.15 0.32 -7.12
N ILE A 377 4.49 0.43 -5.83
CA ILE A 377 3.87 1.37 -4.90
C ILE A 377 4.12 2.81 -5.36
N GLU A 378 5.36 3.14 -5.74
CA GLU A 378 5.71 4.47 -6.25
C GLU A 378 4.97 4.80 -7.55
N GLN A 379 4.96 3.85 -8.50
CA GLN A 379 4.19 3.99 -9.74
C GLN A 379 2.70 4.17 -9.43
N GLU A 380 2.13 3.42 -8.50
CA GLU A 380 0.72 3.52 -8.15
C GLU A 380 0.36 4.85 -7.47
N LEU A 381 1.24 5.38 -6.63
CA LEU A 381 1.09 6.69 -6.01
C LEU A 381 1.11 7.80 -7.08
N GLU A 382 2.02 7.69 -8.04
CA GLU A 382 2.09 8.61 -9.17
C GLU A 382 0.83 8.54 -10.07
N ILE A 383 0.36 7.33 -10.39
CA ILE A 383 -0.91 7.11 -11.09
C ILE A 383 -2.04 7.81 -10.33
N ASN A 384 -2.16 7.56 -9.03
CA ASN A 384 -3.22 8.14 -8.20
C ASN A 384 -3.15 9.66 -8.13
N ARG A 385 -1.94 10.24 -8.02
CA ARG A 385 -1.75 11.69 -8.03
C ARG A 385 -2.29 12.32 -9.31
N ARG A 386 -1.98 11.75 -10.48
CA ARG A 386 -2.46 12.27 -11.77
C ARG A 386 -3.97 12.15 -11.92
N PHE A 387 -4.55 11.03 -11.48
CA PHE A 387 -6.01 10.89 -11.44
C PHE A 387 -6.66 11.94 -10.54
N LEU A 388 -6.08 12.20 -9.37
CA LEU A 388 -6.57 13.24 -8.48
C LEU A 388 -6.46 14.64 -9.11
N ASP A 389 -5.33 14.96 -9.72
CA ASP A 389 -5.11 16.27 -10.34
C ASP A 389 -6.06 16.50 -11.52
N GLN A 390 -6.31 15.48 -12.34
CA GLN A 390 -7.32 15.56 -13.39
C GLN A 390 -8.73 15.66 -12.80
N TYR A 391 -9.04 14.90 -11.75
CA TYR A 391 -10.34 14.97 -11.08
C TYR A 391 -10.62 16.37 -10.52
N LYS A 392 -9.62 17.00 -9.88
CA LYS A 392 -9.72 18.38 -9.40
C LYS A 392 -9.98 19.37 -10.54
N LYS A 393 -9.40 19.15 -11.72
CA LYS A 393 -9.63 20.00 -12.90
C LYS A 393 -11.03 19.81 -13.48
N THR A 394 -11.53 18.59 -13.57
CA THR A 394 -12.83 18.28 -14.19
C THR A 394 -14.02 18.47 -13.25
N HIS A 395 -13.81 18.31 -11.94
CA HIS A 395 -14.84 18.36 -10.90
C HIS A 395 -14.62 19.51 -9.88
N ALA A 396 -13.94 20.59 -10.27
CA ALA A 396 -13.64 21.76 -9.42
C ALA A 396 -14.87 22.38 -8.72
N SER A 397 -16.08 22.17 -9.26
CA SER A 397 -17.35 22.65 -8.71
C SER A 397 -18.18 21.60 -7.96
N GLU A 398 -17.77 20.33 -7.93
CA GLU A 398 -18.49 19.26 -7.23
C GLU A 398 -17.89 19.02 -5.84
N ARG A 399 -18.75 18.91 -4.82
CA ARG A 399 -18.32 18.43 -3.51
C ARG A 399 -17.87 16.99 -3.65
N VAL A 400 -16.57 16.74 -3.44
CA VAL A 400 -15.95 15.39 -3.46
C VAL A 400 -16.57 14.47 -2.39
N PHE A 401 -17.22 15.05 -1.39
CA PHE A 401 -17.86 14.32 -0.29
C PHE A 401 -19.32 14.01 -0.57
N LYS A 402 -19.62 12.72 -0.63
CA LYS A 402 -20.99 12.24 -0.41
C LYS A 402 -21.25 12.26 1.09
N GLU A 403 -22.05 13.23 1.57
CA GLU A 403 -22.37 13.52 2.99
C GLU A 403 -22.94 12.32 3.82
N LYS A 404 -23.03 11.10 3.28
CA LYS A 404 -23.69 9.94 3.92
C LYS A 404 -22.78 8.77 4.29
N GLN A 405 -21.53 8.75 3.82
CA GLN A 405 -20.62 7.65 4.15
C GLN A 405 -19.96 7.90 5.52
N LYS A 406 -19.87 6.85 6.32
CA LYS A 406 -19.22 6.79 7.64
C LYS A 406 -17.93 5.96 7.52
N GLY A 407 -17.48 5.31 8.59
CA GLY A 407 -16.21 4.58 8.61
C GLY A 407 -15.01 5.52 8.43
N PHE A 408 -14.07 5.15 7.56
CA PHE A 408 -12.86 5.93 7.27
C PHE A 408 -13.01 6.92 6.11
N SER A 409 -14.22 7.12 5.59
CA SER A 409 -14.47 7.95 4.40
C SER A 409 -14.14 9.42 4.59
N THR A 410 -14.01 9.90 5.82
CA THR A 410 -13.56 11.27 6.16
C THR A 410 -12.05 11.43 6.11
N LEU A 411 -11.29 10.34 6.23
CA LEU A 411 -9.82 10.35 6.25
C LEU A 411 -9.20 10.08 4.87
N GLN A 412 -9.97 9.49 3.96
CA GLN A 412 -9.48 9.02 2.66
C GLN A 412 -10.35 9.49 1.50
N LEU A 413 -9.68 9.81 0.40
CA LEU A 413 -10.33 10.06 -0.88
C LEU A 413 -10.63 8.74 -1.61
N ASP A 414 -11.74 8.68 -2.34
CA ASP A 414 -12.17 7.47 -3.05
C ASP A 414 -11.40 7.26 -4.35
N MET A 415 -10.14 6.85 -4.26
CA MET A 415 -9.33 6.63 -5.46
C MET A 415 -9.92 5.55 -6.37
N ARG A 416 -10.57 4.53 -5.81
CA ARG A 416 -11.28 3.51 -6.60
C ARG A 416 -12.47 4.13 -7.34
N GLY A 417 -13.30 4.91 -6.66
CA GLY A 417 -14.42 5.64 -7.25
C GLY A 417 -13.97 6.61 -8.35
N ILE A 418 -12.95 7.43 -8.08
CA ILE A 418 -12.38 8.38 -9.05
C ILE A 418 -11.87 7.64 -10.29
N ARG A 419 -11.05 6.59 -10.12
CA ARG A 419 -10.58 5.76 -11.25
C ARG A 419 -11.75 5.16 -12.03
N SER A 420 -12.78 4.66 -11.34
CA SER A 420 -13.96 4.09 -11.99
C SER A 420 -14.75 5.12 -12.80
N ASP A 421 -14.85 6.36 -12.31
CA ASP A 421 -15.52 7.46 -13.00
C ASP A 421 -14.75 7.88 -14.26
N PHE A 422 -13.42 7.83 -14.26
CA PHE A 422 -12.62 8.03 -15.48
C PHE A 422 -12.70 6.87 -16.46
N MET A 423 -12.79 5.63 -15.96
CA MET A 423 -12.79 4.43 -16.82
C MET A 423 -14.14 4.16 -17.49
N TYR A 424 -15.24 4.38 -16.75
CA TYR A 424 -16.58 4.01 -17.18
C TYR A 424 -17.53 5.21 -17.31
N GLY A 425 -17.12 6.39 -16.81
CA GLY A 425 -17.87 7.63 -16.98
C GLY A 425 -17.76 8.22 -18.38
N SER A 426 -18.37 9.38 -18.56
CA SER A 426 -18.57 10.02 -19.87
C SER A 426 -17.34 10.76 -20.44
N GLN A 427 -16.14 10.57 -19.88
CA GLN A 427 -14.93 11.34 -20.24
C GLN A 427 -13.72 10.45 -20.61
N PRO A 428 -13.79 9.69 -21.71
CA PRO A 428 -12.67 8.85 -22.18
C PRO A 428 -11.41 9.65 -22.51
N GLU A 429 -11.55 10.91 -22.93
CA GLU A 429 -10.43 11.81 -23.24
C GLU A 429 -9.58 12.16 -22.01
N ALA A 430 -10.20 12.24 -20.82
CA ALA A 430 -9.46 12.54 -19.59
C ALA A 430 -8.61 11.35 -19.12
N MET A 431 -9.06 10.12 -19.37
CA MET A 431 -8.28 8.90 -19.13
C MET A 431 -7.07 8.82 -20.07
N ASP A 432 -7.25 9.13 -21.35
CA ASP A 432 -6.15 9.17 -22.32
C ASP A 432 -5.11 10.25 -21.96
N ASN A 433 -5.54 11.40 -21.41
CA ASN A 433 -4.62 12.44 -20.91
C ASN A 433 -3.77 12.00 -19.70
N VAL A 434 -4.33 11.20 -18.78
CA VAL A 434 -3.56 10.63 -17.67
C VAL A 434 -2.49 9.69 -18.21
N PHE A 435 -2.88 8.77 -19.10
CA PHE A 435 -1.95 7.78 -19.65
C PHE A 435 -0.91 8.38 -20.61
N SER A 436 -1.27 9.39 -21.40
CA SER A 436 -0.33 10.09 -22.28
C SER A 436 0.73 10.82 -21.45
N GLY A 437 0.33 11.49 -20.37
CA GLY A 437 1.28 12.12 -19.46
C GLY A 437 2.28 11.12 -18.88
N MET A 438 1.83 9.91 -18.51
CA MET A 438 2.73 8.88 -17.97
C MET A 438 3.71 8.36 -19.02
N VAL A 439 3.23 8.21 -20.26
CA VAL A 439 4.08 7.84 -21.40
C VAL A 439 5.16 8.89 -21.65
N ASP A 440 4.82 10.17 -21.55
CA ASP A 440 5.76 11.28 -21.76
C ASP A 440 6.86 11.33 -20.69
N ASP A 441 6.52 11.13 -19.43
CA ASP A 441 7.51 11.14 -18.34
C ASP A 441 8.44 9.92 -18.39
N MET A 442 7.90 8.75 -18.73
CA MET A 442 8.73 7.56 -18.87
C MET A 442 9.68 7.63 -20.07
N ARG A 443 9.28 8.32 -21.15
CA ARG A 443 10.17 8.67 -22.27
C ARG A 443 11.29 9.63 -21.86
N GLN A 444 11.02 10.57 -20.96
CA GLN A 444 12.02 11.52 -20.46
C GLN A 444 13.03 10.85 -19.53
N GLN A 445 12.61 9.88 -18.71
CA GLN A 445 13.49 9.13 -17.82
C GLN A 445 14.41 8.14 -18.55
N ARG A 446 14.00 7.63 -19.73
CA ARG A 446 14.78 6.65 -20.50
C ARG A 446 14.95 7.06 -21.97
N PRO A 447 15.75 8.10 -22.26
CA PRO A 447 15.98 8.53 -23.63
C PRO A 447 16.76 7.46 -24.41
N GLY A 448 16.13 6.86 -25.43
CA GLY A 448 16.81 5.99 -26.41
C GLY A 448 16.63 4.48 -26.21
N GLU A 449 15.92 4.04 -25.17
CA GLU A 449 15.50 2.63 -25.03
C GLU A 449 14.25 2.37 -25.89
N ALA A 450 14.13 1.18 -26.51
CA ALA A 450 12.97 0.83 -27.31
C ALA A 450 11.73 0.65 -26.41
N PHE A 451 11.03 1.76 -26.15
CA PHE A 451 9.84 1.79 -25.32
C PHE A 451 8.58 1.47 -26.13
N ASP A 452 7.93 0.34 -25.82
CA ASP A 452 6.67 -0.06 -26.43
C ASP A 452 5.49 0.59 -25.70
N GLU A 453 5.13 1.79 -26.16
CA GLU A 453 4.02 2.60 -25.63
C GLU A 453 2.70 1.82 -25.58
N LYS A 454 2.42 1.00 -26.60
CA LYS A 454 1.16 0.24 -26.66
C LYS A 454 1.11 -0.80 -25.56
N LYS A 455 2.20 -1.52 -25.36
CA LYS A 455 2.31 -2.53 -24.30
C LYS A 455 2.27 -1.89 -22.91
N PHE A 456 2.87 -0.72 -22.74
CA PHE A 456 2.82 0.02 -21.48
C PHE A 456 1.42 0.55 -21.18
N VAL A 457 0.77 1.22 -22.13
CA VAL A 457 -0.62 1.68 -21.98
C VAL A 457 -1.56 0.49 -21.75
N GLN A 458 -1.31 -0.67 -22.38
CA GLN A 458 -2.07 -1.89 -22.12
C GLN A 458 -1.84 -2.41 -20.70
N LYS A 459 -0.62 -2.34 -20.17
CA LYS A 459 -0.31 -2.68 -18.77
C LYS A 459 -0.96 -1.71 -17.79
N LEU A 460 -0.92 -0.39 -18.05
CA LEU A 460 -1.62 0.61 -17.24
C LEU A 460 -3.13 0.39 -17.24
N LYS A 461 -3.72 0.16 -18.43
CA LYS A 461 -5.14 -0.19 -18.55
C LYS A 461 -5.47 -1.47 -17.81
N ALA A 462 -4.62 -2.51 -17.85
CA ALA A 462 -4.81 -3.74 -17.09
C ALA A 462 -4.69 -3.54 -15.58
N ASN A 463 -3.77 -2.69 -15.11
CA ASN A 463 -3.61 -2.36 -13.69
C ASN A 463 -4.80 -1.57 -13.15
N VAL A 464 -5.39 -0.68 -13.97
CA VAL A 464 -6.59 0.09 -13.64
C VAL A 464 -7.86 -0.74 -13.82
N SER A 465 -7.90 -1.64 -14.81
CA SER A 465 -9.02 -2.55 -15.10
C SER A 465 -8.95 -3.86 -14.33
N ALA A 466 -7.98 -4.04 -13.43
CA ALA A 466 -8.00 -5.09 -12.43
C ALA A 466 -9.14 -4.76 -11.47
N ALA A 467 -10.37 -4.91 -11.97
CA ALA A 467 -11.59 -4.78 -11.23
C ALA A 467 -11.43 -5.69 -10.02
N GLY A 468 -11.36 -5.07 -8.84
CA GLY A 468 -11.17 -5.76 -7.58
C GLY A 468 -12.31 -6.72 -7.36
N ARG A 469 -12.16 -7.95 -7.86
CA ARG A 469 -13.08 -9.06 -7.59
C ARG A 469 -13.24 -9.24 -6.09
N LEU A 470 -12.20 -8.86 -5.35
CA LEU A 470 -12.09 -8.93 -3.92
C LEU A 470 -11.85 -7.51 -3.37
N LEU A 471 -12.51 -7.17 -2.28
CA LEU A 471 -12.22 -5.97 -1.48
C LEU A 471 -11.60 -6.38 -0.15
N LEU A 472 -10.55 -5.68 0.25
CA LEU A 472 -9.86 -5.89 1.51
C LEU A 472 -10.57 -5.13 2.63
N PHE A 473 -11.15 -5.88 3.57
CA PHE A 473 -11.48 -5.32 4.88
C PHE A 473 -10.21 -5.20 5.70
N ARG A 474 -9.92 -4.00 6.24
CA ARG A 474 -8.76 -3.76 7.11
C ARG A 474 -9.13 -2.81 8.23
N TYR A 475 -8.88 -3.25 9.46
CA TYR A 475 -9.04 -2.45 10.66
C TYR A 475 -7.90 -2.72 11.65
N PHE A 476 -7.36 -1.68 12.26
CA PHE A 476 -6.41 -1.78 13.36
C PHE A 476 -7.11 -1.37 14.65
N ASP A 477 -7.32 -2.32 15.55
CA ASP A 477 -7.84 -2.05 16.89
C ASP A 477 -6.69 -1.61 17.79
N PHE A 478 -6.69 -0.34 18.20
CA PHE A 478 -5.68 0.23 19.10
C PHE A 478 -6.11 0.21 20.58
N ASP A 479 -7.39 -0.02 20.86
CA ASP A 479 -7.92 0.00 22.23
C ASP A 479 -7.77 -1.38 22.89
N LEU A 480 -6.54 -1.78 23.16
CA LEU A 480 -6.23 -3.13 23.64
C LEU A 480 -5.78 -3.11 25.10
N THR A 481 -6.38 -3.97 25.92
CA THR A 481 -5.78 -4.35 27.21
C THR A 481 -4.62 -5.34 26.98
N PRO A 482 -3.39 -5.05 27.44
CA PRO A 482 -2.28 -6.01 27.43
C PRO A 482 -2.63 -7.31 28.17
N GLY A 483 -2.16 -8.44 27.67
CA GLY A 483 -2.42 -9.78 28.23
C GLY A 483 -3.82 -10.34 27.95
N ALA A 484 -4.76 -9.54 27.43
CA ALA A 484 -6.10 -10.01 27.11
C ALA A 484 -6.18 -10.71 25.75
N THR A 485 -7.07 -11.69 25.65
CA THR A 485 -7.35 -12.42 24.40
C THR A 485 -8.70 -11.99 23.81
N TYR A 486 -8.73 -11.77 22.51
CA TYR A 486 -9.88 -11.25 21.77
C TYR A 486 -10.28 -12.16 20.59
N LYS A 487 -11.56 -12.08 20.22
CA LYS A 487 -12.11 -12.55 18.94
C LYS A 487 -12.87 -11.42 18.28
N TYR A 488 -12.91 -11.41 16.95
CA TYR A 488 -13.58 -10.38 16.17
C TYR A 488 -14.59 -10.97 15.20
N ARG A 489 -15.60 -10.19 14.86
CA ARG A 489 -16.53 -10.42 13.75
C ARG A 489 -16.94 -9.08 13.13
N VAL A 490 -17.21 -9.08 11.83
CA VAL A 490 -17.55 -7.86 11.09
C VAL A 490 -18.77 -8.08 10.22
N ARG A 491 -19.54 -7.02 9.99
CA ARG A 491 -20.51 -6.92 8.89
C ARG A 491 -20.47 -5.55 8.25
N LEU A 492 -20.87 -5.45 7.00
CA LEU A 492 -20.89 -4.21 6.23
C LEU A 492 -22.30 -3.63 6.18
N VAL A 493 -22.39 -2.31 6.13
CA VAL A 493 -23.63 -1.56 5.91
C VAL A 493 -23.59 -1.00 4.50
N VAL A 494 -24.56 -1.39 3.69
CA VAL A 494 -24.66 -1.02 2.28
C VAL A 494 -25.93 -0.22 2.02
N ARG A 495 -25.92 0.62 1.01
CA ARG A 495 -27.14 1.28 0.53
C ARG A 495 -28.07 0.25 -0.10
N ASN A 496 -29.35 0.32 0.23
CA ASN A 496 -30.36 -0.48 -0.44
C ASN A 496 -30.57 0.02 -1.89
N PRO A 497 -30.24 -0.78 -2.93
CA PRO A 497 -30.41 -0.38 -4.33
C PRO A 497 -31.88 -0.30 -4.77
N ASN A 498 -32.80 -0.81 -3.95
CA ASN A 498 -34.24 -0.77 -4.19
C ASN A 498 -34.96 0.34 -3.40
N TYR A 499 -34.24 1.13 -2.59
CA TYR A 499 -34.84 2.17 -1.78
C TYR A 499 -35.61 3.18 -2.64
N GLN A 500 -36.83 3.53 -2.21
CA GLN A 500 -37.74 4.45 -2.90
C GLN A 500 -38.16 4.03 -4.33
N ARG A 501 -37.94 2.78 -4.73
CA ARG A 501 -38.47 2.29 -6.01
C ARG A 501 -39.99 2.18 -5.97
N PRO A 502 -40.68 2.41 -7.11
CA PRO A 502 -42.12 2.20 -7.20
C PRO A 502 -42.50 0.76 -6.85
N ILE A 503 -43.60 0.58 -6.12
CA ILE A 503 -44.08 -0.74 -5.65
C ILE A 503 -44.34 -1.70 -6.82
N GLU A 504 -44.64 -1.19 -8.01
CA GLU A 504 -44.86 -1.98 -9.23
C GLU A 504 -43.60 -2.67 -9.76
N GLU A 505 -42.42 -2.13 -9.44
CA GLU A 505 -41.11 -2.61 -9.89
C GLU A 505 -40.46 -3.60 -8.90
N VAL A 506 -40.97 -3.69 -7.66
CA VAL A 506 -40.46 -4.61 -6.63
C VAL A 506 -41.42 -5.76 -6.37
N VAL A 507 -40.89 -6.92 -5.97
CA VAL A 507 -41.72 -8.10 -5.65
C VAL A 507 -42.52 -7.89 -4.35
N LEU A 508 -41.92 -7.25 -3.35
CA LEU A 508 -42.56 -6.92 -2.07
C LEU A 508 -42.26 -5.46 -1.69
N PRO A 509 -43.22 -4.73 -1.09
CA PRO A 509 -42.99 -3.36 -0.61
C PRO A 509 -41.79 -3.24 0.33
N ALA A 510 -41.61 -4.23 1.22
CA ALA A 510 -40.50 -4.28 2.18
C ALA A 510 -39.10 -4.23 1.52
N VAL A 511 -38.97 -4.64 0.26
CA VAL A 511 -37.70 -4.59 -0.49
C VAL A 511 -37.31 -3.13 -0.79
N ALA A 512 -38.29 -2.26 -1.02
CA ALA A 512 -38.08 -0.83 -1.26
C ALA A 512 -38.02 0.00 0.04
N GLU A 513 -38.37 -0.60 1.18
CA GLU A 513 -38.32 0.03 2.50
C GLU A 513 -36.91 -0.04 3.09
N GLY A 514 -36.52 1.03 3.81
CA GLY A 514 -35.22 1.17 4.46
C GLY A 514 -34.11 1.58 3.48
N GLU A 515 -33.40 2.67 3.83
CA GLU A 515 -32.30 3.22 3.03
C GLU A 515 -31.05 2.32 3.01
N THR A 516 -30.89 1.48 4.04
CA THR A 516 -29.71 0.65 4.24
C THR A 516 -30.05 -0.83 4.37
N ARG A 517 -29.05 -1.67 4.11
CA ARG A 517 -29.03 -3.11 4.38
C ARG A 517 -27.73 -3.47 5.10
N MET A 518 -27.77 -4.54 5.88
CA MET A 518 -26.62 -5.10 6.56
C MET A 518 -26.29 -6.44 5.95
N THR A 519 -25.01 -6.70 5.70
CA THR A 519 -24.56 -8.04 5.35
C THR A 519 -24.71 -8.98 6.55
N PRO A 520 -24.73 -10.30 6.33
CA PRO A 520 -24.50 -11.25 7.41
C PRO A 520 -23.17 -10.98 8.11
N TRP A 521 -23.06 -11.41 9.36
CA TRP A 521 -21.78 -11.43 10.08
C TRP A 521 -20.78 -12.35 9.39
N SER A 522 -19.52 -11.94 9.40
CA SER A 522 -18.38 -12.77 9.00
C SER A 522 -18.25 -14.02 9.86
N ASN A 523 -17.36 -14.92 9.45
CA ASN A 523 -16.80 -15.91 10.38
C ASN A 523 -16.07 -15.20 11.53
N GLU A 524 -16.05 -15.84 12.70
CA GLU A 524 -15.22 -15.38 13.82
C GLU A 524 -13.74 -15.55 13.49
N THR A 525 -12.90 -14.64 13.98
CA THR A 525 -11.45 -14.82 13.91
C THR A 525 -10.98 -15.94 14.83
N ALA A 526 -9.77 -16.44 14.58
CA ALA A 526 -9.00 -17.11 15.62
C ALA A 526 -8.81 -16.18 16.83
N ALA A 527 -8.64 -16.77 18.01
CA ALA A 527 -8.34 -16.03 19.22
C ALA A 527 -6.95 -15.38 19.11
N VAL A 528 -6.86 -14.09 19.39
CA VAL A 528 -5.61 -13.33 19.36
C VAL A 528 -5.34 -12.74 20.73
N THR A 529 -4.16 -12.99 21.28
CA THR A 529 -3.74 -12.46 22.57
C THR A 529 -2.91 -11.20 22.34
N ALA A 530 -3.32 -10.10 22.97
CA ALA A 530 -2.49 -8.91 23.06
C ALA A 530 -1.34 -9.21 24.01
N GLU A 531 -0.11 -8.99 23.57
CA GLU A 531 1.06 -9.29 24.40
C GLU A 531 1.08 -8.42 25.66
N GLU A 532 1.62 -8.98 26.74
CA GLU A 532 1.89 -8.22 27.96
C GLU A 532 3.00 -7.22 27.70
N ASP A 533 2.95 -6.08 28.41
CA ASP A 533 3.97 -5.06 28.27
C ASP A 533 5.14 -5.28 29.20
N VAL A 534 4.91 -5.96 30.31
CA VAL A 534 5.90 -6.17 31.35
C VAL A 534 6.06 -7.67 31.55
N HIS A 535 7.29 -8.13 31.39
CA HIS A 535 7.72 -9.46 31.79
C HIS A 535 8.81 -9.31 32.83
N TYR A 536 8.67 -9.98 33.97
CA TYR A 536 9.68 -9.97 35.03
C TYR A 536 9.98 -11.40 35.48
N TYR A 537 11.24 -11.63 35.81
CA TYR A 537 11.75 -12.96 36.18
C TYR A 537 12.65 -12.83 37.40
N LEU A 538 12.55 -13.78 38.33
CA LEU A 538 13.38 -13.76 39.52
C LEU A 538 14.83 -14.14 39.16
N GLU A 539 15.77 -13.22 39.34
CA GLU A 539 17.18 -13.51 39.05
C GLU A 539 17.86 -14.14 40.27
N SER A 540 17.73 -13.48 41.44
CA SER A 540 18.31 -13.97 42.68
C SER A 540 17.62 -13.39 43.90
N VAL A 541 17.67 -14.12 45.01
CA VAL A 541 17.20 -13.64 46.32
C VAL A 541 18.41 -13.53 47.23
N ARG A 542 18.61 -12.34 47.79
CA ARG A 542 19.69 -12.11 48.75
C ARG A 542 19.18 -12.30 50.17
N PRO A 543 19.91 -13.06 51.01
CA PRO A 543 19.57 -13.16 52.42
C PRO A 543 19.68 -11.78 53.09
N PRO A 544 18.90 -11.54 54.15
CA PRO A 544 18.84 -10.24 54.81
C PRO A 544 20.23 -9.81 55.30
N ARG A 545 20.66 -8.61 54.89
CA ARG A 545 21.93 -8.00 55.34
C ARG A 545 21.63 -6.63 55.94
N GLY A 546 21.66 -6.54 57.26
CA GLY A 546 21.43 -5.28 57.99
C GLY A 546 19.94 -4.94 58.18
N ILE A 547 19.62 -3.65 58.12
CA ILE A 547 18.26 -3.11 58.37
C ILE A 547 17.31 -3.40 57.20
N ASN A 548 17.84 -3.44 55.98
CA ASN A 548 17.07 -3.80 54.80
C ASN A 548 16.93 -5.32 54.82
N GLY A 549 15.70 -5.81 55.01
CA GLY A 549 15.37 -7.22 55.16
C GLY A 549 15.71 -8.08 53.93
N LYS A 550 14.88 -9.08 53.63
CA LYS A 550 15.07 -9.89 52.42
C LYS A 550 14.88 -9.02 51.17
N THR A 551 15.76 -9.14 50.20
CA THR A 551 15.66 -8.43 48.90
C THR A 551 15.77 -9.41 47.75
N ALA A 552 14.99 -9.19 46.70
CA ALA A 552 15.04 -9.96 45.47
C ALA A 552 15.49 -9.07 44.29
N ASN A 553 16.21 -9.67 43.36
CA ASN A 553 16.54 -9.07 42.07
C ASN A 553 15.59 -9.64 41.01
N PHE A 554 14.95 -8.76 40.24
CA PHE A 554 14.08 -9.11 39.13
C PHE A 554 14.69 -8.62 37.82
N GLU A 555 14.87 -9.51 36.86
CA GLU A 555 15.13 -9.13 35.48
C GLU A 555 13.80 -8.70 34.84
N VAL A 556 13.69 -7.44 34.42
CA VAL A 556 12.45 -6.86 33.91
C VAL A 556 12.63 -6.41 32.46
N PHE A 557 11.71 -6.83 31.61
CA PHE A 557 11.53 -6.38 30.23
C PHE A 557 10.22 -5.63 30.16
N GLN A 558 10.26 -4.35 29.83
CA GLN A 558 9.07 -3.51 29.71
C GLN A 558 9.01 -2.84 28.35
N TRP A 559 7.91 -3.00 27.63
CA TRP A 559 7.65 -2.22 26.43
C TRP A 559 7.34 -0.79 26.81
N TYR A 560 8.14 0.16 26.31
CA TYR A 560 8.04 1.56 26.67
C TYR A 560 7.24 2.33 25.61
N PRO A 561 6.00 2.76 25.89
CA PRO A 561 5.13 3.35 24.86
C PRO A 561 5.66 4.68 24.31
N LYS A 562 6.48 5.42 25.06
CA LYS A 562 6.98 6.72 24.62
C LYS A 562 7.89 6.61 23.39
N THR A 563 8.78 5.62 23.37
CA THR A 563 9.67 5.36 22.22
C THR A 563 9.20 4.20 21.35
N GLY A 564 8.31 3.35 21.87
CA GLY A 564 7.85 2.12 21.24
C GLY A 564 8.88 0.99 21.22
N THR A 565 9.95 1.11 22.00
CA THR A 565 11.02 0.12 22.17
C THR A 565 10.95 -0.54 23.55
N THR A 566 11.51 -1.75 23.68
CA THR A 566 11.57 -2.49 24.93
C THR A 566 12.78 -2.04 25.75
N ILE A 567 12.54 -1.61 26.98
CA ILE A 567 13.56 -1.33 28.00
C ILE A 567 13.81 -2.58 28.85
N HIS A 568 15.04 -2.73 29.31
CA HIS A 568 15.47 -3.88 30.10
C HIS A 568 16.40 -3.42 31.22
N SER A 569 16.17 -3.93 32.43
CA SER A 569 17.05 -3.72 33.58
C SER A 569 16.85 -4.79 34.64
N VAL A 570 17.76 -4.84 35.60
CA VAL A 570 17.65 -5.69 36.79
C VAL A 570 17.27 -4.82 37.99
N LEU A 571 16.05 -4.99 38.47
CA LEU A 571 15.49 -4.23 39.58
C LEU A 571 15.78 -4.94 40.89
N LYS A 572 16.28 -4.19 41.88
CA LYS A 572 16.42 -4.69 43.25
C LYS A 572 15.23 -4.20 44.07
N THR A 573 14.47 -5.13 44.63
CA THR A 573 13.23 -4.83 45.36
C THR A 573 13.27 -5.45 46.75
N ALA A 574 12.92 -4.68 47.78
CA ALA A 574 12.71 -5.19 49.13
C ALA A 574 11.27 -5.65 49.34
N VAL A 575 11.05 -6.49 50.35
CA VAL A 575 9.70 -6.90 50.74
C VAL A 575 8.85 -5.68 51.11
N GLY A 576 7.66 -5.57 50.51
CA GLY A 576 6.72 -4.46 50.66
C GLY A 576 6.89 -3.35 49.62
N GLU A 577 7.93 -3.39 48.79
CA GLU A 577 8.16 -2.43 47.71
C GLU A 577 7.57 -2.92 46.38
N GLU A 578 7.27 -1.98 45.50
CA GLU A 578 6.93 -2.26 44.11
C GLU A 578 8.16 -2.76 43.35
N ILE A 579 7.95 -3.74 42.48
CA ILE A 579 8.94 -4.20 41.50
C ILE A 579 8.95 -3.16 40.38
N GLY A 580 9.58 -2.01 40.58
CA GLY A 580 9.51 -0.89 39.64
C GLY A 580 10.36 0.30 40.05
N GLY A 581 10.04 1.47 39.51
CA GLY A 581 10.67 2.75 39.78
C GLY A 581 11.65 3.21 38.70
N GLU A 582 12.24 4.38 38.93
CA GLU A 582 13.26 4.96 38.05
C GLU A 582 14.55 4.15 38.09
N GLN A 583 15.02 3.72 36.92
CA GLN A 583 16.30 3.05 36.76
C GLN A 583 17.04 3.55 35.52
N VAL A 584 18.34 3.35 35.55
CA VAL A 584 19.20 3.56 34.40
C VAL A 584 19.11 2.35 33.48
N ALA A 585 18.76 2.55 32.22
CA ALA A 585 18.69 1.49 31.21
C ALA A 585 19.04 2.01 29.81
N GLU A 586 19.40 1.09 28.92
CA GLU A 586 19.60 1.39 27.51
C GLU A 586 18.27 1.76 26.83
N LEU A 587 18.17 3.00 26.34
CA LEU A 587 17.03 3.53 25.63
C LEU A 587 17.37 3.79 24.15
N TYR A 588 16.48 3.32 23.29
CA TYR A 588 16.55 3.56 21.86
C TYR A 588 15.35 4.42 21.45
N ASP A 589 15.62 5.66 21.04
CA ASP A 589 14.64 6.55 20.44
C ASP A 589 14.78 6.49 18.91
N VAL A 590 13.91 5.69 18.30
CA VAL A 590 13.92 5.46 16.85
C VAL A 590 13.46 6.70 16.08
N ALA A 591 12.63 7.55 16.69
CA ALA A 591 12.12 8.76 16.06
C ALA A 591 13.25 9.77 15.85
N LYS A 592 14.08 9.94 16.89
CA LYS A 592 15.20 10.88 16.90
C LYS A 592 16.50 10.28 16.35
N GLU A 593 16.51 8.98 16.06
CA GLU A 593 17.72 8.19 15.77
C GLU A 593 18.78 8.31 16.87
N GLU A 594 18.33 8.38 18.14
CA GLU A 594 19.16 8.58 19.33
C GLU A 594 19.24 7.33 20.19
N PHE A 595 20.45 7.00 20.64
CA PHE A 595 20.73 5.94 21.61
C PHE A 595 21.32 6.55 22.88
N ASP A 596 20.68 6.28 24.02
CA ASP A 596 21.18 6.65 25.34
C ASP A 596 21.46 5.38 26.16
N GLU A 597 22.74 5.13 26.44
CA GLU A 597 23.19 3.99 27.23
C GLU A 597 22.75 4.09 28.70
N LYS A 598 22.52 5.31 29.21
CA LYS A 598 22.25 5.60 30.62
C LYS A 598 21.01 6.47 30.82
N ALA A 599 19.98 6.25 30.00
CA ALA A 599 18.72 6.93 30.16
C ALA A 599 18.06 6.55 31.49
N THR A 600 17.55 7.55 32.20
CA THR A 600 16.68 7.31 33.35
C THR A 600 15.27 7.05 32.84
N VAL A 601 14.79 5.82 33.03
CA VAL A 601 13.47 5.35 32.58
C VAL A 601 12.69 4.77 33.75
N GLU A 602 11.38 4.88 33.69
CA GLU A 602 10.47 4.39 34.72
C GLU A 602 10.00 2.98 34.36
N PHE A 603 10.24 2.04 35.27
CA PHE A 603 9.63 0.71 35.23
C PHE A 603 8.37 0.72 36.09
N ASP A 604 7.21 0.51 35.46
CA ASP A 604 5.91 0.47 36.14
C ASP A 604 5.32 -0.92 35.91
N THR A 605 5.52 -1.79 36.90
CA THR A 605 5.00 -3.16 36.81
C THR A 605 3.71 -3.32 37.60
N GLN A 606 3.43 -2.42 38.54
CA GLN A 606 2.29 -2.49 39.46
C GLN A 606 2.24 -3.78 40.30
N ASN A 607 3.38 -4.48 40.41
CA ASN A 607 3.51 -5.71 41.18
C ASN A 607 4.35 -5.45 42.43
N TYR A 608 3.95 -6.01 43.57
CA TYR A 608 4.62 -5.79 44.86
C TYR A 608 5.25 -7.07 45.38
N LEU A 609 6.46 -6.98 45.94
CA LEU A 609 7.12 -8.13 46.55
C LEU A 609 6.57 -8.41 47.95
N VAL A 610 6.06 -9.62 48.19
CA VAL A 610 5.53 -10.02 49.52
C VAL A 610 6.54 -10.81 50.32
N ASP A 611 7.16 -11.82 49.73
CA ASP A 611 8.23 -12.58 50.36
C ASP A 611 9.13 -13.21 49.29
N ALA A 612 10.34 -13.57 49.68
CA ALA A 612 11.27 -14.26 48.82
C ALA A 612 12.06 -15.31 49.62
N VAL A 613 12.31 -16.45 48.98
CA VAL A 613 13.09 -17.56 49.51
C VAL A 613 14.27 -17.80 48.57
N ALA A 614 15.47 -17.67 49.12
CA ALA A 614 16.69 -17.95 48.36
C ALA A 614 16.87 -19.45 48.16
N SER A 615 17.49 -19.84 47.04
CA SER A 615 17.94 -21.20 46.82
C SER A 615 18.77 -21.67 48.01
N PRO A 616 18.40 -22.79 48.65
CA PRO A 616 19.12 -23.28 49.79
C PRO A 616 20.53 -23.74 49.38
N SER A 617 21.53 -23.19 50.04
CA SER A 617 22.94 -23.59 49.88
C SER A 617 23.41 -24.28 51.14
N ILE A 618 24.07 -25.43 50.99
CA ILE A 618 24.72 -26.17 52.08
C ILE A 618 26.22 -25.87 52.05
N ARG A 619 26.81 -25.61 53.22
CA ARG A 619 28.27 -25.57 53.33
C ARG A 619 28.80 -27.00 53.31
N LEU A 620 29.53 -27.35 52.25
CA LEU A 620 30.13 -28.68 52.07
C LEU A 620 31.03 -29.09 53.25
N GLU A 621 31.67 -28.13 53.92
CA GLU A 621 32.53 -28.35 55.09
C GLU A 621 31.75 -28.90 56.30
N ASP A 622 30.49 -28.47 56.47
CA ASP A 622 29.64 -28.85 57.60
C ASP A 622 28.96 -30.21 57.36
N HIS A 623 29.00 -30.73 56.12
CA HIS A 623 28.28 -31.93 55.69
C HIS A 623 29.13 -32.84 54.76
N PRO A 624 30.25 -33.38 55.26
CA PRO A 624 31.12 -34.28 54.47
C PRO A 624 30.45 -35.62 54.10
N ASP A 625 29.34 -35.96 54.76
CA ASP A 625 28.55 -37.17 54.59
C ASP A 625 27.65 -37.16 53.34
N LEU A 626 27.31 -35.98 52.82
CA LEU A 626 26.34 -35.82 51.72
C LEU A 626 26.87 -36.24 50.34
N ASN A 627 28.17 -36.51 50.19
CA ASN A 627 28.84 -36.98 48.96
C ASN A 627 28.33 -36.29 47.66
N LEU A 628 28.14 -34.97 47.71
CA LEU A 628 27.60 -34.19 46.60
C LEU A 628 28.62 -34.09 45.44
N PRO A 629 28.17 -34.02 44.17
CA PRO A 629 29.06 -33.86 43.03
C PRO A 629 29.91 -32.60 43.17
N ALA A 630 31.23 -32.69 42.98
CA ALA A 630 32.16 -31.57 43.16
C ALA A 630 31.77 -30.28 42.41
N ASN A 631 30.99 -30.42 41.34
CA ASN A 631 30.53 -29.32 40.48
C ASN A 631 29.37 -28.50 41.09
N THR A 632 28.71 -28.99 42.15
CA THR A 632 27.54 -28.31 42.75
C THR A 632 27.91 -27.20 43.74
N ARG A 633 29.15 -27.14 44.25
CA ARG A 633 29.61 -26.14 45.23
C ARG A 633 28.63 -25.91 46.41
N GLY A 634 27.85 -26.91 46.79
CA GLY A 634 26.88 -26.81 47.89
C GLY A 634 25.52 -26.23 47.50
N ASN A 635 25.30 -25.86 46.24
CA ASN A 635 23.99 -25.44 45.75
C ASN A 635 23.09 -26.66 45.56
N LEU A 636 21.93 -26.66 46.21
CA LEU A 636 20.89 -27.66 45.98
C LEU A 636 20.13 -27.33 44.67
N PRO A 637 19.58 -28.34 43.97
CA PRO A 637 18.76 -28.15 42.78
C PRO A 637 17.34 -27.68 43.16
N ILE A 638 17.26 -26.65 43.99
CA ILE A 638 16.03 -26.03 44.45
C ILE A 638 16.12 -24.57 44.05
N ASP A 639 15.21 -24.17 43.18
CA ASP A 639 15.14 -22.82 42.63
C ASP A 639 14.70 -21.82 43.72
N ALA A 640 15.16 -20.59 43.58
CA ALA A 640 14.66 -19.50 44.41
C ALA A 640 13.22 -19.20 44.02
N GLU A 641 12.39 -18.79 44.97
CA GLU A 641 11.00 -18.44 44.71
C GLU A 641 10.67 -17.10 45.36
N ALA A 642 9.88 -16.29 44.68
CA ALA A 642 9.33 -15.05 45.23
C ALA A 642 7.81 -15.07 45.12
N ILE A 643 7.13 -14.57 46.15
CA ILE A 643 5.70 -14.35 46.15
C ILE A 643 5.47 -12.87 45.94
N ILE A 644 4.63 -12.56 44.96
CA ILE A 644 4.27 -11.20 44.58
C ILE A 644 2.76 -11.03 44.62
N VAL A 645 2.33 -9.78 44.82
CA VAL A 645 0.94 -9.37 44.58
C VAL A 645 0.90 -8.69 43.22
N ASP A 646 0.05 -9.20 42.34
CA ASP A 646 -0.18 -8.57 41.04
C ASP A 646 -1.04 -7.32 41.15
N ASN A 647 -1.14 -6.56 40.05
CA ASN A 647 -1.97 -5.36 39.95
C ASN A 647 -3.47 -5.58 40.23
N PHE A 648 -3.93 -6.84 40.22
CA PHE A 648 -5.30 -7.22 40.56
C PHE A 648 -5.45 -7.69 42.02
N GLY A 649 -4.38 -7.64 42.82
CA GLY A 649 -4.37 -8.07 44.22
C GLY A 649 -4.19 -9.57 44.42
N ASN A 650 -3.89 -10.34 43.37
CA ASN A 650 -3.69 -11.79 43.47
C ASN A 650 -2.26 -12.14 43.84
N LEU A 651 -2.09 -13.15 44.69
CA LEU A 651 -0.78 -13.71 44.99
C LEU A 651 -0.32 -14.62 43.85
N LYS A 652 0.85 -14.33 43.28
CA LYS A 652 1.52 -15.14 42.26
C LYS A 652 2.93 -15.50 42.71
N THR A 653 3.38 -16.69 42.30
CA THR A 653 4.77 -17.08 42.46
C THR A 653 5.56 -16.61 41.24
N SER A 654 6.57 -15.77 41.46
CA SER A 654 7.57 -15.44 40.46
C SER A 654 8.67 -16.49 40.49
N LEU A 655 8.89 -17.12 39.34
CA LEU A 655 9.90 -18.15 39.16
C LEU A 655 11.18 -17.57 38.57
N PRO A 656 12.32 -18.27 38.70
CA PRO A 656 13.52 -17.91 37.99
C PRO A 656 13.39 -18.10 36.49
N ALA A 657 14.26 -17.43 35.74
CA ALA A 657 14.34 -17.52 34.29
C ALA A 657 14.36 -18.97 33.77
N ALA A 658 15.15 -19.85 34.41
CA ALA A 658 15.28 -21.26 34.02
C ALA A 658 13.99 -22.09 34.22
N ALA A 659 13.12 -21.69 35.14
CA ALA A 659 11.86 -22.37 35.44
C ALA A 659 10.65 -21.75 34.72
N SER A 660 10.84 -20.58 34.09
CA SER A 660 9.78 -19.83 33.41
C SER A 660 9.61 -20.31 31.96
N ARG A 661 8.38 -20.60 31.55
CA ARG A 661 8.09 -21.22 30.23
C ARG A 661 8.27 -20.26 29.06
N ASP A 662 8.14 -18.96 29.30
CA ASP A 662 8.09 -17.87 28.34
C ASP A 662 9.40 -17.06 28.26
N TYR A 663 10.29 -17.20 29.25
CA TYR A 663 11.55 -16.45 29.35
C TYR A 663 12.39 -16.49 28.06
N GLU A 664 12.63 -17.69 27.51
CA GLU A 664 13.40 -17.85 26.27
C GLU A 664 12.75 -17.15 25.08
N THR A 665 11.41 -17.09 25.04
CA THR A 665 10.67 -16.39 23.99
C THR A 665 10.84 -14.88 24.12
N VAL A 666 10.69 -14.35 25.34
CA VAL A 666 10.86 -12.91 25.63
C VAL A 666 12.30 -12.47 25.35
N LYS A 667 13.28 -13.23 25.83
CA LYS A 667 14.71 -12.95 25.62
C LYS A 667 15.10 -13.01 24.14
N THR A 668 14.63 -14.02 23.41
CA THR A 668 14.87 -14.13 21.96
C THR A 668 14.27 -12.94 21.21
N ARG A 669 13.05 -12.53 21.57
CA ARG A 669 12.39 -11.37 20.94
C ARG A 669 13.14 -10.08 21.24
N PHE A 670 13.49 -9.83 22.50
CA PHE A 670 14.28 -8.67 22.90
C PHE A 670 15.62 -8.64 22.13
N GLY A 671 16.31 -9.78 22.03
CA GLY A 671 17.54 -9.89 21.25
C GLY A 671 17.36 -9.60 19.75
N ARG A 672 16.23 -10.01 19.14
CA ARG A 672 15.90 -9.68 17.74
C ARG A 672 15.64 -8.19 17.58
N GLU A 673 14.86 -7.60 18.48
CA GLU A 673 14.61 -6.15 18.49
C GLU A 673 15.91 -5.35 18.59
N ARG A 674 16.81 -5.70 19.53
CA ARG A 674 18.11 -5.03 19.66
C ARG A 674 18.95 -5.10 18.39
N LYS A 675 18.97 -6.25 17.71
CA LYS A 675 19.66 -6.41 16.42
C LYS A 675 19.05 -5.52 15.33
N SER A 676 17.72 -5.50 15.24
CA SER A 676 17.02 -4.66 14.26
C SER A 676 17.19 -3.15 14.52
N LEU A 677 17.59 -2.76 15.74
CA LEU A 677 17.85 -1.37 16.15
C LEU A 677 19.35 -1.00 16.13
N GLU A 678 20.26 -1.87 15.69
CA GLU A 678 21.70 -1.58 15.62
C GLU A 678 22.00 -0.30 14.81
N TRP A 679 21.21 -0.05 13.76
CA TRP A 679 21.35 1.15 12.93
C TRP A 679 21.11 2.47 13.69
N VAL A 680 20.36 2.46 14.80
CA VAL A 680 20.13 3.65 15.64
C VAL A 680 21.41 4.00 16.40
N LYS A 681 22.11 2.98 16.92
CA LYS A 681 23.44 3.15 17.54
C LYS A 681 24.44 3.71 16.54
N GLU A 682 24.51 3.12 15.36
CA GLU A 682 25.38 3.60 14.28
C GLU A 682 25.06 5.05 13.86
N ALA A 683 23.78 5.43 13.81
CA ALA A 683 23.36 6.79 13.49
C ALA A 683 23.77 7.79 14.57
N THR A 684 23.62 7.43 15.86
CA THR A 684 24.06 8.25 16.99
C THR A 684 25.58 8.45 16.96
N GLU A 685 26.35 7.37 16.81
CA GLU A 685 27.82 7.42 16.72
C GLU A 685 28.29 8.25 15.51
N ALA A 686 27.63 8.11 14.35
CA ALA A 686 27.94 8.90 13.17
C ALA A 686 27.70 10.40 13.39
N ARG A 687 26.67 10.76 14.17
CA ARG A 687 26.36 12.15 14.51
C ARG A 687 27.34 12.73 15.53
N GLU A 688 27.77 11.94 16.50
CA GLU A 688 28.80 12.34 17.48
C GLU A 688 30.20 12.47 16.86
N THR A 689 30.50 11.66 15.85
CA THR A 689 31.79 11.67 15.13
C THR A 689 31.83 12.62 13.93
N ALA A 690 30.69 13.20 13.55
CA ALA A 690 30.63 14.20 12.49
C ALA A 690 31.47 15.42 12.88
N PRO A 691 32.43 15.87 12.04
CA PRO A 691 33.22 17.04 12.35
C PRO A 691 32.30 18.25 12.45
N THR A 692 32.26 18.88 13.62
CA THR A 692 31.76 20.23 13.79
C THR A 692 32.75 21.21 13.18
N ASP A 693 32.91 21.21 11.85
CA ASP A 693 33.65 22.25 11.13
C ASP A 693 32.79 23.53 11.10
N GLY A 694 32.66 24.15 12.27
CA GLY A 694 32.48 25.58 12.36
C GLY A 694 33.82 26.21 12.00
N MET A 695 33.83 27.00 10.92
CA MET A 695 34.92 27.92 10.61
C MET A 695 35.17 28.85 11.80
N GLU A 696 36.09 28.47 12.68
CA GLU A 696 36.78 29.37 13.58
C GLU A 696 37.91 30.05 12.78
N PHE A 697 37.54 30.94 11.86
CA PHE A 697 38.47 31.96 11.40
C PHE A 697 38.59 32.98 12.53
N GLY A 698 39.57 32.74 13.40
CA GLY A 698 39.99 33.65 14.45
C GLY A 698 40.30 35.03 13.86
N LEU A 699 39.45 36.00 14.16
CA LEU A 699 39.68 37.41 13.91
C LEU A 699 40.49 37.96 15.10
N GLU A 700 41.76 37.55 15.18
CA GLU A 700 42.72 38.14 16.11
C GLU A 700 44.07 38.26 15.40
N GLY A 701 44.46 39.49 15.05
CA GLY A 701 45.81 39.80 14.60
C GLY A 701 45.97 40.26 13.15
N MET A 702 45.12 41.16 12.65
CA MET A 702 45.54 42.06 11.56
C MET A 702 45.88 43.43 12.13
N SER A 703 47.14 43.58 12.54
CA SER A 703 47.80 44.89 12.63
C SER A 703 49.25 44.75 12.18
N ALA A 704 49.59 45.45 11.10
CA ALA A 704 50.90 45.98 10.74
C ALA A 704 52.10 45.00 10.73
N ASP A 705 52.49 44.54 9.54
CA ASP A 705 53.63 45.14 8.84
C ASP A 705 53.95 44.35 7.56
N PHE A 706 53.81 45.06 6.44
CA PHE A 706 54.24 44.63 5.13
C PHE A 706 55.66 45.16 4.93
N THR A 707 56.70 44.33 5.12
CA THR A 707 58.02 44.53 4.50
C THR A 707 58.86 43.25 4.55
N GLY A 708 59.19 42.70 3.38
CA GLY A 708 60.57 42.28 3.15
C GLY A 708 60.83 40.86 2.62
N ILE A 709 61.19 40.83 1.34
CA ILE A 709 62.40 40.17 0.79
C ILE A 709 62.31 38.70 0.33
N ASP A 710 62.37 38.63 -1.00
CA ASP A 710 63.07 37.75 -1.94
C ASP A 710 62.71 36.28 -2.22
N PRO A 711 62.61 35.92 -3.52
CA PRO A 711 62.53 34.57 -4.03
C PRO A 711 63.90 34.10 -4.53
N GLU A 712 64.54 33.16 -3.86
CA GLU A 712 65.51 32.21 -4.45
C GLU A 712 66.03 31.35 -3.31
N MET A 713 65.94 30.03 -3.45
CA MET A 713 66.98 29.07 -3.04
C MET A 713 66.51 27.65 -3.38
N MET A 714 67.14 27.11 -4.41
CA MET A 714 67.12 25.71 -4.80
C MET A 714 67.67 24.80 -3.70
N ALA A 715 67.07 23.62 -3.50
CA ALA A 715 67.76 22.31 -3.58
C ALA A 715 66.80 21.12 -3.28
N PRO A 716 67.03 19.91 -3.82
CA PRO A 716 65.99 18.89 -3.98
C PRO A 716 66.14 17.61 -3.12
N ALA A 717 65.00 16.91 -3.00
CA ALA A 717 64.75 15.46 -2.93
C ALA A 717 65.44 14.57 -1.87
N GLN A 718 64.63 13.95 -0.99
CA GLN A 718 64.86 12.60 -0.46
C GLN A 718 63.56 11.77 -0.33
N GLN A 719 63.71 10.46 -0.60
CA GLN A 719 62.68 9.43 -0.79
C GLN A 719 62.07 8.91 0.53
N GLY A 720 60.78 8.56 0.51
CA GLY A 720 60.07 7.82 1.58
C GLY A 720 59.15 6.72 1.03
N ARG A 721 59.22 5.54 1.64
CA ARG A 721 58.77 4.22 1.13
C ARG A 721 57.25 3.98 1.19
N LYS A 722 56.72 3.25 0.20
CA LYS A 722 55.38 2.64 0.15
C LYS A 722 55.34 1.27 0.89
N SER A 723 54.31 1.00 1.70
CA SER A 723 54.03 -0.33 2.26
C SER A 723 52.61 -0.86 1.96
N LYS A 724 52.58 -1.89 1.11
CA LYS A 724 51.84 -3.18 1.16
C LYS A 724 50.32 -3.21 1.46
N ARG A 725 49.55 -3.45 0.39
CA ARG A 725 48.30 -4.23 0.36
C ARG A 725 48.61 -5.75 0.42
N LYS A 726 47.86 -6.53 1.21
CA LYS A 726 47.86 -8.01 1.19
C LYS A 726 46.67 -8.53 0.35
N ARG A 727 46.93 -9.65 -0.36
CA ARG A 727 46.13 -10.30 -1.40
C ARG A 727 45.22 -11.40 -0.84
N ASN A 728 44.06 -11.59 -1.49
CA ASN A 728 43.23 -12.80 -1.48
C ASN A 728 43.95 -14.01 -2.11
N PRO A 729 43.69 -15.25 -1.64
CA PRO A 729 44.05 -16.46 -2.36
C PRO A 729 42.80 -17.28 -2.77
N ILE A 730 42.73 -17.66 -4.06
CA ILE A 730 41.94 -18.80 -4.55
C ILE A 730 42.86 -19.67 -5.42
N ARG A 731 42.98 -20.96 -5.04
CA ARG A 731 42.99 -22.25 -5.82
C ARG A 731 43.59 -22.22 -7.25
N VAL A 732 44.35 -23.19 -7.77
CA VAL A 732 44.24 -24.67 -7.90
C VAL A 732 45.65 -25.15 -8.38
N GLY A 733 46.27 -26.21 -7.86
CA GLY A 733 46.28 -27.59 -8.39
C GLY A 733 47.03 -27.76 -9.72
N PRO A 734 47.80 -28.86 -9.94
CA PRO A 734 47.99 -29.44 -11.27
C PRO A 734 46.83 -30.35 -11.67
#